data_AF-A0A6M6JDG3-F1
#
_entry.id   AF-A0A6M6JDG3-F1
#
_cell.length_a   1.000
_cell.length_b   1.000
_cell.length_c   1.000
_cell.angle_alpha   90.00
_cell.angle_beta   90.00
_cell.angle_gamma   90.00
#
_symmetry.space_group_name_H-M   'P 1'
#
loop_
_entity.id
_entity.type
_entity.pdbx_description
1 polymer ?
#
loop_
_entity_poly.entity_id
_entity_poly.type
_entity_poly.pdbx_seq_one_letter_code
_entity_poly.pdbx_strand_id
1 'polypeptide(L)'
;MQTDFFVVFAEWARKHGLDEARRRFGPVLQDELDAFVAEYEERITRIESDDPPVLHGPRDPWYPGPNDEGDTYWPALRTYFASELGWSDDRVRPVDKASSKVVAYTPRPELEKWTSKGLVVGYVQSGKTTNFTSVIAKAADVGYKLVIVLSGIHNGLRRQTQERLDQQLRELTPTRWLTLTDQVHDFRPPSMQSTALLHNQDGVALCVAKKNKTVLKRLDAWLEDASKQRVLADLPVLVIDDEADQASVETRSINPLIRQILSKLPRCTYIGYTATPFANILIDPAAGDLYPENFILNLPRPDGYFGSERIFGRDLVEGEEANGAELDGFDMVRIIDEDEMESLRPAGRRAEATFEPDITPSMKSATRWFWLATAARRARGDAGHSTMLIHTSVKIAVHEGFKDPLIDLRDDMSTRLRRDDRALIDELESLWDTETARVPASEFPGLPVTPFADVLAMLPKVVGSTRVIIDNCRSEDRLDYSAPGQIAIAVGGATLSRGLTLEGLVVSFFVRAAQAYDTLLQMARWFGFRHGYEDLPRIWMTDQLCDWFRHLSTVEHEIRLDIDRYEQQGLTPTEFGVRIRTHPVLRVTAKMGAYKPAYASYGGRRIQTRYFPVSNAEWLQANLGAADALVRSVRGDGGMGERLDSGATLYRDVGADIVERFLGSYRSHADSPDLDRDLVLKYIRKQRQQGALGAWSVAVMAGVKDRHGAVSLGGLPFSRISRAKVKDTGPERADIKTLMSKDHRVVDLHMTSQHARAMNESALMDARNYDPVARDRGLLLIYPIDPRSEPDPRNIKNRSALGAVGDVIGMALVFPGNAEAKTSVGSTYISVDLSEADVEVEEAELASLNGEDEQ
;
A
#
# COMPACT_ATOMS: atom_id res chain seq x y z
N MET A 1 6.70 39.97 -21.74
CA MET A 1 7.22 39.91 -23.12
C MET A 1 7.96 38.60 -23.38
N GLN A 2 9.15 38.32 -22.83
CA GLN A 2 9.76 36.98 -23.00
C GLN A 2 8.91 35.85 -22.40
N THR A 3 8.29 36.06 -21.24
CA THR A 3 7.41 35.08 -20.58
C THR A 3 6.16 34.74 -21.41
N ASP A 4 5.51 35.74 -22.00
CA ASP A 4 4.30 35.57 -22.84
C ASP A 4 4.59 34.79 -24.13
N PHE A 5 5.78 34.94 -24.72
CA PHE A 5 6.16 34.22 -25.93
C PHE A 5 6.53 32.76 -25.65
N PHE A 6 7.13 32.46 -24.50
CA PHE A 6 7.37 31.08 -24.07
C PHE A 6 6.04 30.34 -23.87
N VAL A 7 5.04 30.98 -23.26
CA VAL A 7 3.68 30.42 -23.06
C VAL A 7 3.09 29.93 -24.38
N VAL A 8 3.14 30.75 -25.43
CA VAL A 8 2.64 30.40 -26.78
C VAL A 8 3.47 29.29 -27.42
N PHE A 9 4.79 29.34 -27.27
CA PHE A 9 5.69 28.29 -27.75
C PHE A 9 5.40 26.95 -27.08
N ALA A 10 5.29 26.93 -25.75
CA ALA A 10 5.04 25.73 -24.95
C ALA A 10 3.64 25.15 -25.23
N GLU A 11 2.63 26.00 -25.40
CA GLU A 11 1.30 25.56 -25.84
C GLU A 11 1.36 24.84 -27.19
N TRP A 12 2.05 25.42 -28.16
CA TRP A 12 2.21 24.81 -29.48
C TRP A 12 3.05 23.53 -29.42
N ALA A 13 4.15 23.50 -28.67
CA ALA A 13 5.02 22.34 -28.52
C ALA A 13 4.30 21.17 -27.84
N ARG A 14 3.50 21.44 -26.79
CA ARG A 14 2.62 20.43 -26.15
C ARG A 14 1.67 19.79 -27.15
N LYS A 15 1.20 20.61 -28.08
CA LYS A 15 0.08 20.32 -28.97
C LYS A 15 0.52 20.10 -30.42
N HIS A 16 1.79 19.94 -30.73
CA HIS A 16 2.26 19.58 -32.08
C HIS A 16 3.63 18.87 -32.05
N GLY A 17 4.25 18.74 -30.87
CA GLY A 17 5.61 18.25 -30.70
C GLY A 17 6.66 19.36 -30.78
N LEU A 18 7.79 19.11 -30.12
CA LEU A 18 8.89 20.08 -30.03
C LEU A 18 9.54 20.37 -31.39
N ASP A 19 9.68 19.37 -32.26
CA ASP A 19 10.26 19.54 -33.59
C ASP A 19 9.43 20.48 -34.48
N GLU A 20 8.11 20.33 -34.43
CA GLU A 20 7.22 21.18 -35.21
C GLU A 20 7.16 22.60 -34.63
N ALA A 21 7.26 22.74 -33.30
CA ALA A 21 7.43 24.05 -32.67
C ALA A 21 8.74 24.74 -33.09
N ARG A 22 9.87 24.01 -33.13
CA ARG A 22 11.16 24.54 -33.64
C ARG A 22 11.02 25.06 -35.07
N ARG A 23 10.34 24.33 -35.95
CA ARG A 23 10.08 24.77 -37.34
C ARG A 23 9.17 26.00 -37.40
N ARG A 24 8.07 25.99 -36.64
CA ARG A 24 7.04 27.04 -36.66
C ARG A 24 7.56 28.37 -36.14
N PHE A 25 8.36 28.36 -35.08
CA PHE A 25 8.83 29.55 -34.36
C PHE A 25 10.27 29.93 -34.68
N GLY A 26 11.09 29.05 -35.26
CA GLY A 26 12.48 29.35 -35.64
C GLY A 26 12.67 30.64 -36.45
N PRO A 27 11.81 30.96 -37.45
CA PRO A 27 11.92 32.22 -38.19
C PRO A 27 11.64 33.47 -37.34
N VAL A 28 10.93 33.34 -36.21
CA VAL A 28 10.44 34.44 -35.38
C VAL A 28 11.30 34.63 -34.12
N LEU A 29 11.72 33.53 -33.49
CA LEU A 29 12.38 33.51 -32.17
C LEU A 29 13.90 33.36 -32.22
N GLN A 30 14.54 33.28 -33.41
CA GLN A 30 16.00 33.21 -33.64
C GLN A 30 16.88 32.88 -32.41
N ASP A 31 17.39 33.89 -31.70
CA ASP A 31 18.33 33.74 -30.58
C ASP A 31 17.66 33.27 -29.26
N GLU A 32 16.34 33.37 -29.13
CA GLU A 32 15.54 32.97 -27.95
C GLU A 32 15.00 31.54 -28.06
N LEU A 33 14.93 30.96 -29.27
CA LEU A 33 14.34 29.63 -29.49
C LEU A 33 15.06 28.55 -28.68
N ASP A 34 16.39 28.56 -28.67
CA ASP A 34 17.18 27.57 -27.93
C ASP A 34 16.92 27.66 -26.42
N ALA A 35 16.72 28.87 -25.89
CA ALA A 35 16.36 29.07 -24.48
C ALA A 35 14.95 28.53 -24.16
N PHE A 36 13.98 28.74 -25.06
CA PHE A 36 12.62 28.20 -24.87
C PHE A 36 12.57 26.69 -24.99
N VAL A 37 13.33 26.12 -25.92
CA VAL A 37 13.52 24.67 -26.03
C VAL A 37 14.12 24.13 -24.73
N ALA A 38 15.20 24.74 -24.24
CA ALA A 38 15.85 24.31 -23.00
C ALA A 38 14.90 24.41 -21.80
N GLU A 39 14.12 25.49 -21.68
CA GLU A 39 13.12 25.63 -20.62
C GLU A 39 12.00 24.59 -20.73
N TYR A 40 11.55 24.27 -21.96
CA TYR A 40 10.54 23.24 -22.20
C TYR A 40 11.04 21.85 -21.81
N GLU A 41 12.26 21.50 -22.23
CA GLU A 41 12.94 20.24 -21.89
C GLU A 41 13.19 20.15 -20.38
N GLU A 42 13.64 21.23 -19.73
CA GLU A 42 13.85 21.27 -18.27
C GLU A 42 12.54 21.01 -17.50
N ARG A 43 11.42 21.61 -17.94
CA ARG A 43 10.10 21.39 -17.32
C ARG A 43 9.65 19.94 -17.46
N ILE A 44 9.89 19.31 -18.62
CA ILE A 44 9.63 17.87 -18.82
C ILE A 44 10.49 17.04 -17.87
N THR A 45 11.81 17.25 -17.85
CA THR A 45 12.73 16.50 -16.99
C THR A 45 12.35 16.64 -15.52
N ARG A 46 11.89 17.82 -15.10
CA ARG A 46 11.41 18.05 -13.73
C ARG A 46 10.19 17.20 -13.38
N ILE A 47 9.21 17.08 -14.29
CA ILE A 47 8.02 16.24 -14.06
C ILE A 47 8.38 14.75 -13.99
N GLU A 48 9.38 14.32 -14.77
CA GLU A 48 9.84 12.93 -14.80
C GLU A 48 10.65 12.56 -13.55
N SER A 49 11.55 13.45 -13.13
CA SER A 49 12.45 13.23 -12.00
C SER A 49 11.83 13.51 -10.63
N ASP A 50 10.84 14.41 -10.54
CA ASP A 50 10.16 14.71 -9.28
C ASP A 50 9.26 13.55 -8.83
N ASP A 51 9.10 13.40 -7.52
CA ASP A 51 8.07 12.53 -6.92
C ASP A 51 6.67 12.87 -7.47
N PRO A 52 5.77 11.88 -7.60
CA PRO A 52 5.88 10.50 -7.11
C PRO A 52 6.63 9.50 -8.00
N PRO A 53 7.10 8.38 -7.46
CA PRO A 53 7.69 7.29 -8.22
C PRO A 53 6.70 6.63 -9.19
N VAL A 54 7.20 6.22 -10.35
CA VAL A 54 6.41 5.59 -11.43
C VAL A 54 7.18 4.49 -12.15
N LEU A 55 6.56 3.32 -12.23
CA LEU A 55 7.00 2.25 -13.11
C LEU A 55 6.42 2.47 -14.50
N HIS A 56 7.19 2.40 -15.58
CA HIS A 56 6.66 2.69 -16.91
C HIS A 56 7.38 1.99 -18.07
N GLY A 57 6.66 1.83 -19.18
CA GLY A 57 7.19 1.41 -20.48
C GLY A 57 8.02 2.50 -21.20
N PRO A 58 8.76 2.17 -22.27
CA PRO A 58 9.37 3.15 -23.16
C PRO A 58 8.31 4.14 -23.68
N ARG A 59 8.64 5.44 -23.70
CA ARG A 59 7.76 6.49 -24.21
C ARG A 59 8.54 7.74 -24.60
N ASP A 60 7.92 8.56 -25.43
CA ASP A 60 8.38 9.93 -25.70
C ASP A 60 7.89 10.89 -24.60
N PRO A 61 8.78 11.62 -23.92
CA PRO A 61 8.41 12.75 -23.08
C PRO A 61 7.73 13.87 -23.86
N TRP A 62 6.62 14.40 -23.34
CA TRP A 62 5.85 15.40 -24.08
C TRP A 62 5.18 16.49 -23.24
N TYR A 63 4.88 16.25 -21.97
CA TYR A 63 4.08 17.17 -21.16
C TYR A 63 4.96 17.97 -20.18
N PRO A 64 5.13 19.29 -20.35
CA PRO A 64 5.93 20.17 -19.49
C PRO A 64 5.12 20.72 -18.30
N GLY A 65 3.88 20.25 -18.09
CA GLY A 65 2.99 20.75 -17.05
C GLY A 65 1.91 21.72 -17.54
N PRO A 66 1.10 22.25 -16.61
CA PRO A 66 0.07 23.23 -16.91
C PRO A 66 0.68 24.57 -17.36
N ASN A 67 -0.09 25.28 -18.18
CA ASN A 67 0.21 26.62 -18.66
C ASN A 67 -0.86 27.57 -18.14
N ASP A 68 -0.54 28.31 -17.08
CA ASP A 68 -1.51 29.15 -16.36
C ASP A 68 -2.20 30.23 -17.22
N GLU A 69 -1.59 30.65 -18.32
CA GLU A 69 -2.14 31.68 -19.21
C GLU A 69 -2.94 31.10 -20.39
N GLY A 70 -2.59 29.89 -20.86
CA GLY A 70 -3.25 29.23 -22.00
C GLY A 70 -4.32 28.21 -21.60
N ASP A 71 -4.19 27.60 -20.43
CA ASP A 71 -5.07 26.54 -19.95
C ASP A 71 -6.34 27.13 -19.33
N THR A 72 -7.46 26.41 -19.42
CA THR A 72 -8.78 26.87 -18.95
C THR A 72 -9.26 26.09 -17.72
N TYR A 73 -9.06 24.78 -17.68
CA TYR A 73 -9.69 23.89 -16.72
C TYR A 73 -8.87 23.79 -15.42
N TRP A 74 -7.56 23.49 -15.51
CA TRP A 74 -6.70 23.38 -14.33
C TRP A 74 -6.56 24.69 -13.55
N PRO A 75 -6.33 25.88 -14.16
CA PRO A 75 -6.22 27.12 -13.41
C PRO A 75 -7.50 27.46 -12.61
N ALA A 76 -8.68 27.16 -13.17
CA ALA A 76 -9.95 27.33 -12.48
C ALA A 76 -10.06 26.41 -11.24
N LEU A 77 -9.70 25.11 -11.40
CA LEU A 77 -9.68 24.16 -10.28
C LEU A 77 -8.65 24.54 -9.20
N ARG A 78 -7.46 24.99 -9.60
CA ARG A 78 -6.41 25.46 -8.69
C ARG A 78 -6.89 26.66 -7.87
N THR A 79 -7.56 27.60 -8.52
CA THR A 79 -8.17 28.77 -7.87
C THR A 79 -9.21 28.33 -6.84
N TYR A 80 -10.08 27.39 -7.20
CA TYR A 80 -11.07 26.82 -6.28
C TYR A 80 -10.43 26.18 -5.04
N PHE A 81 -9.32 25.44 -5.18
CA PHE A 81 -8.59 24.90 -4.02
C PHE A 81 -8.10 26.00 -3.08
N ALA A 82 -7.56 27.09 -3.63
CA ALA A 82 -7.05 28.19 -2.82
C ALA A 82 -8.17 29.02 -2.18
N SER A 83 -9.21 29.39 -2.94
CA SER A 83 -10.25 30.33 -2.50
C SER A 83 -11.37 29.67 -1.70
N GLU A 84 -11.96 28.59 -2.21
CA GLU A 84 -13.16 27.98 -1.61
C GLU A 84 -12.78 26.93 -0.56
N LEU A 85 -11.72 26.14 -0.81
CA LEU A 85 -11.26 25.16 0.15
C LEU A 85 -10.20 25.71 1.14
N GLY A 86 -9.67 26.91 0.90
CA GLY A 86 -8.67 27.54 1.75
C GLY A 86 -7.35 26.77 1.82
N TRP A 87 -6.98 26.03 0.77
CA TRP A 87 -5.74 25.25 0.75
C TRP A 87 -4.53 26.17 0.58
N SER A 88 -3.48 25.94 1.35
CA SER A 88 -2.18 26.57 1.12
C SER A 88 -1.51 26.02 -0.14
N ASP A 89 -0.57 26.79 -0.70
CA ASP A 89 0.25 26.34 -1.83
C ASP A 89 1.02 25.05 -1.51
N ASP A 90 1.44 24.86 -0.25
CA ASP A 90 2.09 23.61 0.21
C ASP A 90 1.20 22.38 0.02
N ARG A 91 -0.12 22.55 0.08
CA ARG A 91 -1.09 21.46 -0.12
C ARG A 91 -1.45 21.28 -1.59
N VAL A 92 -1.49 22.36 -2.37
CA VAL A 92 -1.83 22.33 -3.80
C VAL A 92 -0.66 21.78 -4.63
N ARG A 93 0.58 22.16 -4.31
CA ARG A 93 1.79 21.77 -5.07
C ARG A 93 1.97 20.25 -5.23
N PRO A 94 1.82 19.40 -4.20
CA PRO A 94 1.90 17.95 -4.38
C PRO A 94 0.81 17.37 -5.29
N VAL A 95 -0.40 17.93 -5.24
CA VAL A 95 -1.51 17.54 -6.13
C VAL A 95 -1.17 17.92 -7.57
N ASP A 96 -0.65 19.11 -7.78
CA ASP A 96 -0.19 19.59 -9.09
C ASP A 96 0.89 18.67 -9.67
N LYS A 97 1.98 18.44 -8.93
CA LYS A 97 3.08 17.56 -9.34
C LYS A 97 2.59 16.16 -9.69
N ALA A 98 1.86 15.51 -8.79
CA ALA A 98 1.41 14.14 -8.99
C ALA A 98 0.43 14.01 -10.17
N SER A 99 -0.50 14.96 -10.34
CA SER A 99 -1.44 14.93 -11.47
C SER A 99 -0.77 15.31 -12.80
N SER A 100 0.22 16.21 -12.79
CA SER A 100 1.05 16.50 -13.98
C SER A 100 1.84 15.28 -14.40
N LYS A 101 2.42 14.55 -13.44
CA LYS A 101 3.13 13.30 -13.70
C LYS A 101 2.20 12.29 -14.36
N VAL A 102 1.00 12.04 -13.81
CA VAL A 102 0.02 11.14 -14.47
C VAL A 102 -0.25 11.53 -15.94
N VAL A 103 -0.46 12.81 -16.25
CA VAL A 103 -0.68 13.28 -17.63
C VAL A 103 0.57 13.08 -18.51
N ALA A 104 1.78 13.29 -17.97
CA ALA A 104 3.02 13.04 -18.71
C ALA A 104 3.21 11.57 -19.12
N TYR A 105 2.59 10.63 -18.39
CA TYR A 105 2.61 9.20 -18.72
C TYR A 105 1.41 8.76 -19.57
N THR A 106 0.51 9.67 -19.98
CA THR A 106 -0.48 9.38 -21.02
C THR A 106 0.08 9.69 -22.41
N PRO A 107 -0.40 9.05 -23.49
CA PRO A 107 0.00 9.43 -24.84
C PRO A 107 -0.50 10.83 -25.23
N ARG A 108 0.20 11.46 -26.19
CA ARG A 108 -0.23 12.73 -26.79
C ARG A 108 -1.60 12.57 -27.49
N PRO A 109 -2.58 13.45 -27.25
CA PRO A 109 -3.93 13.32 -27.82
C PRO A 109 -4.02 13.32 -29.36
N GLU A 110 -3.02 13.88 -30.04
CA GLU A 110 -3.02 14.10 -31.49
C GLU A 110 -2.44 12.93 -32.30
N LEU A 111 -1.79 11.98 -31.62
CA LEU A 111 -1.32 10.77 -32.27
C LEU A 111 -2.48 10.05 -32.94
N GLU A 112 -2.24 9.52 -34.15
CA GLU A 112 -3.31 9.00 -35.00
C GLU A 112 -4.13 7.88 -34.34
N LYS A 113 -3.46 6.97 -33.61
CA LYS A 113 -4.06 5.88 -32.86
C LYS A 113 -3.16 5.49 -31.69
N TRP A 114 -3.76 5.18 -30.55
CA TRP A 114 -3.05 4.72 -29.38
C TRP A 114 -4.02 4.17 -28.32
N THR A 115 -3.55 3.20 -27.56
CA THR A 115 -4.22 2.70 -26.36
C THR A 115 -3.22 2.68 -25.23
N SER A 116 -3.62 3.19 -24.07
CA SER A 116 -2.75 3.21 -22.89
C SER A 116 -3.54 2.76 -21.67
N LYS A 117 -2.93 1.89 -20.86
CA LYS A 117 -3.46 1.39 -19.60
C LYS A 117 -2.47 1.69 -18.48
N GLY A 118 -2.91 2.50 -17.53
CA GLY A 118 -2.14 2.85 -16.34
C GLY A 118 -2.86 2.52 -15.05
N LEU A 119 -2.11 2.46 -13.96
CA LEU A 119 -2.61 2.32 -12.60
C LEU A 119 -2.02 3.41 -11.71
N VAL A 120 -2.89 4.09 -10.96
CA VAL A 120 -2.49 5.04 -9.91
C VAL A 120 -2.87 4.45 -8.55
N VAL A 121 -1.83 4.14 -7.77
CA VAL A 121 -1.95 3.55 -6.44
C VAL A 121 -1.79 4.64 -5.40
N GLY A 122 -2.76 4.78 -4.50
CA GLY A 122 -2.67 5.77 -3.42
C GLY A 122 -3.36 5.30 -2.17
N TYR A 123 -2.85 5.66 -0.98
CA TYR A 123 -3.39 5.19 0.30
C TYR A 123 -4.91 5.43 0.43
N VAL A 124 -5.58 4.65 1.28
CA VAL A 124 -7.02 4.84 1.56
C VAL A 124 -7.26 6.30 1.99
N GLN A 125 -8.22 7.01 1.40
CA GLN A 125 -8.48 8.44 1.69
C GLN A 125 -7.28 9.41 1.46
N SER A 126 -6.25 9.03 0.70
CA SER A 126 -5.10 9.91 0.38
C SER A 126 -5.38 11.08 -0.56
N GLY A 127 -6.61 11.24 -1.05
CA GLY A 127 -6.93 12.26 -2.06
C GLY A 127 -6.87 11.79 -3.52
N LYS A 128 -6.96 10.46 -3.77
CA LYS A 128 -7.08 9.89 -5.14
C LYS A 128 -8.12 10.61 -6.00
N THR A 129 -9.29 10.91 -5.44
CA THR A 129 -10.33 11.64 -6.15
C THR A 129 -9.89 13.04 -6.56
N THR A 130 -9.25 13.79 -5.65
CA THR A 130 -8.67 15.10 -5.98
C THR A 130 -7.62 14.99 -7.08
N ASN A 131 -6.77 13.95 -7.02
CA ASN A 131 -5.77 13.70 -8.05
C ASN A 131 -6.41 13.41 -9.42
N PHE A 132 -7.35 12.47 -9.52
CA PHE A 132 -7.98 12.20 -10.82
C PHE A 132 -8.84 13.37 -11.32
N THR A 133 -9.47 14.16 -10.45
CA THR A 133 -10.16 15.40 -10.86
C THR A 133 -9.16 16.40 -11.47
N SER A 134 -7.97 16.50 -10.88
CA SER A 134 -6.87 17.33 -11.40
C SER A 134 -6.35 16.81 -12.75
N VAL A 135 -6.21 15.49 -12.89
CA VAL A 135 -5.86 14.84 -14.17
C VAL A 135 -6.93 15.10 -15.23
N ILE A 136 -8.21 15.00 -14.88
CA ILE A 136 -9.32 15.30 -15.81
C ILE A 136 -9.25 16.75 -16.30
N ALA A 137 -9.01 17.71 -15.40
CA ALA A 137 -8.87 19.12 -15.78
C ALA A 137 -7.69 19.33 -16.74
N LYS A 138 -6.50 18.82 -16.39
CA LYS A 138 -5.30 18.93 -17.23
C LYS A 138 -5.42 18.20 -18.56
N ALA A 139 -6.04 17.03 -18.58
CA ALA A 139 -6.33 16.28 -19.80
C ALA A 139 -7.25 17.08 -20.73
N ALA A 140 -8.27 17.74 -20.18
CA ALA A 140 -9.14 18.63 -20.95
C ALA A 140 -8.36 19.81 -21.56
N ASP A 141 -7.41 20.40 -20.82
CA ASP A 141 -6.53 21.48 -21.31
C ASP A 141 -5.65 21.05 -22.50
N VAL A 142 -5.18 19.80 -22.51
CA VAL A 142 -4.30 19.27 -23.57
C VAL A 142 -5.02 18.58 -24.73
N GLY A 143 -6.36 18.60 -24.75
CA GLY A 143 -7.15 18.20 -25.90
C GLY A 143 -7.91 16.87 -25.81
N TYR A 144 -8.01 16.26 -24.62
CA TYR A 144 -8.98 15.18 -24.41
C TYR A 144 -10.41 15.72 -24.49
N LYS A 145 -11.29 15.01 -25.21
CA LYS A 145 -12.64 15.51 -25.56
C LYS A 145 -13.78 14.72 -24.94
N LEU A 146 -13.50 13.50 -24.48
CA LEU A 146 -14.46 12.68 -23.74
C LEU A 146 -13.79 12.11 -22.50
N VAL A 147 -14.44 12.28 -21.35
CA VAL A 147 -14.03 11.74 -20.06
C VAL A 147 -15.12 10.82 -19.54
N ILE A 148 -14.76 9.56 -19.30
CA ILE A 148 -15.65 8.56 -18.71
C ILE A 148 -15.09 8.18 -17.34
N VAL A 149 -15.84 8.45 -16.29
CA VAL A 149 -15.52 8.06 -14.91
C VAL A 149 -16.37 6.86 -14.54
N LEU A 150 -15.74 5.70 -14.42
CA LEU A 150 -16.32 4.46 -13.91
C LEU A 150 -16.23 4.48 -12.38
N SER A 151 -17.31 4.90 -11.74
CA SER A 151 -17.45 4.85 -10.28
C SER A 151 -17.79 3.43 -9.79
N GLY A 152 -17.80 3.21 -8.47
CA GLY A 152 -18.13 1.90 -7.90
C GLY A 152 -19.54 1.37 -8.20
N ILE A 153 -19.89 0.25 -7.58
CA ILE A 153 -21.11 -0.52 -7.93
C ILE A 153 -22.40 0.14 -7.39
N HIS A 154 -22.27 0.98 -6.36
CA HIS A 154 -23.39 1.54 -5.60
C HIS A 154 -23.74 2.97 -6.02
N ASN A 155 -25.03 3.30 -6.02
CA ASN A 155 -25.52 4.63 -6.38
C ASN A 155 -24.98 5.74 -5.46
N GLY A 156 -24.74 5.44 -4.18
CA GLY A 156 -24.22 6.42 -3.21
C GLY A 156 -22.84 6.94 -3.60
N LEU A 157 -21.90 6.03 -3.85
CA LEU A 157 -20.54 6.39 -4.28
C LEU A 157 -20.57 7.12 -5.62
N ARG A 158 -21.34 6.62 -6.59
CA ARG A 158 -21.49 7.28 -7.88
C ARG A 158 -22.03 8.71 -7.77
N ARG A 159 -23.04 8.92 -6.91
CA ARG A 159 -23.61 10.26 -6.67
C ARG A 159 -22.57 11.18 -6.04
N GLN A 160 -21.83 10.71 -5.04
CA GLN A 160 -20.75 11.47 -4.40
C GLN A 160 -19.66 11.88 -5.40
N THR A 161 -19.25 10.97 -6.30
CA THR A 161 -18.30 11.28 -7.37
C THR A 161 -18.86 12.31 -8.34
N GLN A 162 -20.14 12.19 -8.74
CA GLN A 162 -20.80 13.15 -9.62
C GLN A 162 -20.90 14.54 -8.98
N GLU A 163 -21.38 14.64 -7.74
CA GLU A 163 -21.49 15.91 -7.00
C GLU A 163 -20.12 16.62 -6.93
N ARG A 164 -19.06 15.87 -6.65
CA ARG A 164 -17.71 16.42 -6.58
C ARG A 164 -17.22 16.92 -7.93
N LEU A 165 -17.41 16.15 -9.01
CA LEU A 165 -16.97 16.56 -10.35
C LEU A 165 -17.81 17.72 -10.91
N ASP A 166 -19.10 17.78 -10.55
CA ASP A 166 -19.94 18.94 -10.89
C ASP A 166 -19.38 20.20 -10.22
N GLN A 167 -19.13 20.19 -8.91
CA GLN A 167 -18.59 21.33 -8.16
C GLN A 167 -17.19 21.74 -8.61
N GLN A 168 -16.31 20.76 -8.82
CA GLN A 168 -14.88 21.02 -9.05
C GLN A 168 -14.49 21.18 -10.51
N LEU A 169 -15.37 20.87 -11.46
CA LEU A 169 -15.08 21.02 -12.88
C LEU A 169 -16.19 21.79 -13.60
N ARG A 170 -17.41 21.24 -13.59
CA ARG A 170 -18.54 21.77 -14.36
C ARG A 170 -18.91 23.18 -13.92
N GLU A 171 -19.10 23.41 -12.63
CA GLU A 171 -19.52 24.70 -12.08
C GLU A 171 -18.44 25.78 -12.24
N LEU A 172 -17.17 25.38 -12.28
CA LEU A 172 -16.05 26.30 -12.49
C LEU A 172 -15.94 26.76 -13.96
N THR A 173 -16.29 25.91 -14.92
CA THR A 173 -16.27 26.23 -16.36
C THR A 173 -17.56 25.78 -17.08
N PRO A 174 -18.72 26.39 -16.78
CA PRO A 174 -20.05 25.83 -17.09
C PRO A 174 -20.38 25.72 -18.59
N THR A 175 -19.77 26.52 -19.45
CA THR A 175 -19.96 26.46 -20.91
C THR A 175 -19.03 25.47 -21.61
N ARG A 176 -18.08 24.89 -20.87
CA ARG A 176 -16.98 24.06 -21.39
C ARG A 176 -17.14 22.57 -21.08
N TRP A 177 -18.15 22.20 -20.30
CA TRP A 177 -18.47 20.82 -19.95
C TRP A 177 -19.85 20.42 -20.43
N LEU A 178 -19.95 19.32 -21.16
CA LEU A 178 -21.22 18.65 -21.42
C LEU A 178 -21.33 17.40 -20.55
N THR A 179 -22.22 17.43 -19.57
CA THR A 179 -22.49 16.26 -18.72
C THR A 179 -23.49 15.30 -19.36
N LEU A 180 -23.10 14.04 -19.53
CA LEU A 180 -23.95 12.95 -20.00
C LEU A 180 -24.76 12.30 -18.86
N THR A 181 -24.51 12.71 -17.63
CA THR A 181 -25.07 12.16 -16.41
C THR A 181 -25.31 13.28 -15.38
N ASP A 182 -26.23 13.06 -14.43
CA ASP A 182 -26.53 14.04 -13.36
C ASP A 182 -26.55 13.35 -11.98
N GLN A 183 -26.68 14.10 -10.87
CA GLN A 183 -26.63 13.57 -9.50
C GLN A 183 -27.67 12.46 -9.22
N VAL A 184 -28.83 12.52 -9.88
CA VAL A 184 -29.98 11.62 -9.68
C VAL A 184 -29.95 10.46 -10.68
N HIS A 185 -29.65 10.77 -11.94
CA HIS A 185 -29.71 9.84 -13.06
C HIS A 185 -28.32 9.41 -13.52
N ASP A 186 -28.12 8.11 -13.45
CA ASP A 186 -27.02 7.40 -14.11
C ASP A 186 -27.15 7.46 -15.63
N PHE A 187 -26.18 6.91 -16.36
CA PHE A 187 -26.17 6.99 -17.83
C PHE A 187 -27.46 6.47 -18.46
N ARG A 188 -28.11 7.39 -19.18
CA ARG A 188 -29.24 7.16 -20.07
C ARG A 188 -28.85 7.79 -21.40
N PRO A 189 -29.05 7.09 -22.53
CA PRO A 189 -28.75 7.65 -23.84
C PRO A 189 -29.45 9.01 -24.01
N PRO A 190 -28.71 10.09 -24.31
CA PRO A 190 -29.30 11.36 -24.67
C PRO A 190 -30.25 11.22 -25.87
N SER A 191 -31.22 12.12 -25.99
CA SER A 191 -32.09 12.19 -27.17
C SER A 191 -31.32 12.53 -28.45
N MET A 192 -30.22 13.24 -28.32
CA MET A 192 -29.28 13.55 -29.39
C MET A 192 -28.36 12.36 -29.66
N GLN A 193 -28.13 12.05 -30.95
CA GLN A 193 -27.21 10.98 -31.34
C GLN A 193 -25.79 11.27 -30.88
N SER A 194 -25.04 10.22 -30.52
CA SER A 194 -23.64 10.30 -30.07
C SER A 194 -22.75 11.02 -31.08
N THR A 195 -23.03 10.87 -32.37
CA THR A 195 -22.28 11.47 -33.48
C THR A 195 -22.40 12.99 -33.50
N ALA A 196 -23.62 13.53 -33.39
CA ALA A 196 -23.85 14.97 -33.34
C ALA A 196 -23.28 15.60 -32.05
N LEU A 197 -23.34 14.86 -30.95
CA LEU A 197 -22.92 15.33 -29.64
C LEU A 197 -21.39 15.34 -29.51
N LEU A 198 -20.66 14.34 -30.02
CA LEU A 198 -19.21 14.24 -29.87
C LEU A 198 -18.41 15.01 -30.95
N HIS A 199 -19.02 15.35 -32.08
CA HIS A 199 -18.33 15.95 -33.24
C HIS A 199 -18.32 17.49 -33.24
N ASN A 200 -19.16 18.15 -32.43
CA ASN A 200 -19.37 19.61 -32.47
C ASN A 200 -19.34 20.23 -31.06
N GLN A 201 -18.17 20.18 -30.39
CA GLN A 201 -18.01 20.82 -29.08
C GLN A 201 -16.70 21.61 -28.95
N ASP A 202 -16.85 22.88 -28.58
CA ASP A 202 -15.80 23.74 -28.03
C ASP A 202 -15.44 23.39 -26.56
N GLY A 203 -15.83 22.19 -26.10
CA GLY A 203 -15.72 21.73 -24.71
C GLY A 203 -15.45 20.23 -24.58
N VAL A 204 -15.66 19.69 -23.38
CA VAL A 204 -15.37 18.27 -23.03
C VAL A 204 -16.63 17.59 -22.52
N ALA A 205 -16.92 16.41 -23.04
CA ALA A 205 -18.02 15.58 -22.56
C ALA A 205 -17.59 14.80 -21.31
N LEU A 206 -18.41 14.81 -20.25
CA LEU A 206 -18.16 14.12 -18.99
C LEU A 206 -19.29 13.12 -18.69
N CYS A 207 -18.93 11.87 -18.43
CA CYS A 207 -19.87 10.79 -18.07
C CYS A 207 -19.43 10.12 -16.77
N VAL A 208 -20.25 10.17 -15.73
CA VAL A 208 -20.01 9.45 -14.46
C VAL A 208 -20.98 8.28 -14.38
N ALA A 209 -20.48 7.11 -14.78
CA ALA A 209 -21.24 5.87 -14.84
C ALA A 209 -20.87 4.94 -13.68
N LYS A 210 -21.85 4.22 -13.14
CA LYS A 210 -21.54 3.15 -12.17
C LYS A 210 -21.09 1.88 -12.88
N LYS A 211 -20.24 1.10 -12.22
CA LYS A 211 -19.83 -0.26 -12.65
C LYS A 211 -20.97 -1.27 -12.52
N ASN A 212 -21.97 -1.16 -13.41
CA ASN A 212 -23.16 -2.00 -13.44
C ASN A 212 -23.48 -2.47 -14.86
N LYS A 213 -23.80 -3.76 -14.99
CA LYS A 213 -24.09 -4.43 -16.27
C LYS A 213 -25.11 -3.66 -17.15
N THR A 214 -26.21 -3.18 -16.57
CA THR A 214 -27.26 -2.50 -17.35
C THR A 214 -26.82 -1.13 -17.84
N VAL A 215 -26.08 -0.38 -17.01
CA VAL A 215 -25.58 0.95 -17.35
C VAL A 215 -24.48 0.86 -18.39
N LEU A 216 -23.50 -0.02 -18.19
CA LEU A 216 -22.42 -0.23 -19.13
C LEU A 216 -22.92 -0.72 -20.49
N LYS A 217 -23.94 -1.60 -20.54
CA LYS A 217 -24.58 -1.99 -21.80
C LYS A 217 -25.23 -0.82 -22.55
N ARG A 218 -25.82 0.15 -21.84
CA ARG A 218 -26.39 1.34 -22.47
C ARG A 218 -25.30 2.25 -23.01
N LEU A 219 -24.22 2.44 -22.26
CA LEU A 219 -23.07 3.23 -22.68
C LEU A 219 -22.40 2.61 -23.91
N ASP A 220 -22.16 1.30 -23.86
CA ASP A 220 -21.63 0.50 -24.95
C ASP A 220 -22.46 0.64 -26.23
N ALA A 221 -23.79 0.45 -26.12
CA ALA A 221 -24.71 0.58 -27.25
C ALA A 221 -24.77 2.03 -27.79
N TRP A 222 -24.63 3.04 -26.94
CA TRP A 222 -24.64 4.44 -27.37
C TRP A 222 -23.35 4.83 -28.13
N LEU A 223 -22.20 4.26 -27.73
CA LEU A 223 -20.92 4.44 -28.41
C LEU A 223 -20.85 3.68 -29.74
N GLU A 224 -21.58 2.57 -29.88
CA GLU A 224 -21.61 1.74 -31.09
C GLU A 224 -21.93 2.55 -32.36
N ASP A 225 -22.92 3.45 -32.30
CA ASP A 225 -23.31 4.26 -33.47
C ASP A 225 -22.22 5.26 -33.86
N ALA A 226 -21.56 5.89 -32.89
CA ALA A 226 -20.43 6.79 -33.13
C ALA A 226 -19.18 6.05 -33.64
N SER A 227 -18.96 4.82 -33.16
CA SER A 227 -17.88 3.95 -33.63
C SER A 227 -18.07 3.59 -35.12
N LYS A 228 -19.27 3.14 -35.51
CA LYS A 228 -19.61 2.79 -36.91
C LYS A 228 -19.45 3.96 -37.88
N GLN A 229 -19.78 5.17 -37.43
CA GLN A 229 -19.66 6.39 -38.24
C GLN A 229 -18.25 7.01 -38.17
N ARG A 230 -17.27 6.32 -37.55
CA ARG A 230 -15.88 6.78 -37.36
C ARG A 230 -15.73 8.09 -36.60
N VAL A 231 -16.75 8.57 -35.89
CA VAL A 231 -16.67 9.78 -35.05
C VAL A 231 -15.70 9.59 -33.89
N LEU A 232 -15.57 8.35 -33.39
CA LEU A 232 -14.64 8.02 -32.32
C LEU A 232 -13.18 7.88 -32.80
N ALA A 233 -12.93 7.89 -34.12
CA ALA A 233 -11.58 7.69 -34.67
C ALA A 233 -10.62 8.82 -34.29
N ASP A 234 -11.14 10.06 -34.23
CA ASP A 234 -10.37 11.27 -33.96
C ASP A 234 -10.62 11.84 -32.56
N LEU A 235 -11.36 11.13 -31.70
CA LEU A 235 -11.76 11.60 -30.38
C LEU A 235 -10.83 11.04 -29.29
N PRO A 236 -9.96 11.85 -28.67
CA PRO A 236 -9.12 11.38 -27.56
C PRO A 236 -9.96 11.24 -26.29
N VAL A 237 -9.94 10.04 -25.71
CA VAL A 237 -10.79 9.64 -24.58
C VAL A 237 -9.95 9.29 -23.36
N LEU A 238 -10.37 9.83 -22.21
CA LEU A 238 -9.84 9.46 -20.90
C LEU A 238 -10.89 8.65 -20.14
N VAL A 239 -10.53 7.44 -19.73
CA VAL A 239 -11.34 6.58 -18.88
C VAL A 239 -10.69 6.49 -17.51
N ILE A 240 -11.34 7.01 -16.49
CA ILE A 240 -10.93 6.90 -15.08
C ILE A 240 -11.75 5.79 -14.43
N ASP A 241 -11.09 4.80 -13.86
CA ASP A 241 -11.74 3.73 -13.11
C ASP A 241 -11.46 3.86 -11.62
N ASP A 242 -12.44 4.39 -10.89
CA ASP A 242 -12.33 4.62 -9.44
C ASP A 242 -12.66 3.34 -8.67
N GLU A 243 -11.83 3.01 -7.66
CA GLU A 243 -11.82 1.70 -6.99
C GLU A 243 -11.63 0.57 -8.03
N ALA A 244 -10.57 0.65 -8.83
CA ALA A 244 -10.32 -0.26 -9.97
C ALA A 244 -10.17 -1.74 -9.56
N ASP A 245 -9.89 -2.02 -8.29
CA ASP A 245 -9.92 -3.37 -7.71
C ASP A 245 -11.36 -3.91 -7.56
N GLN A 246 -12.36 -3.01 -7.52
CA GLN A 246 -13.76 -3.33 -7.42
C GLN A 246 -14.42 -3.47 -8.79
N ALA A 247 -14.90 -4.69 -9.08
CA ALA A 247 -15.72 -5.08 -10.24
C ALA A 247 -15.08 -4.99 -11.64
N SER A 248 -14.05 -4.16 -11.80
CA SER A 248 -13.28 -4.05 -13.05
C SER A 248 -12.33 -5.22 -13.23
N VAL A 249 -11.90 -5.90 -12.16
CA VAL A 249 -11.11 -7.13 -12.23
C VAL A 249 -12.01 -8.37 -12.23
N GLU A 250 -11.82 -9.26 -13.20
CA GLU A 250 -12.35 -10.63 -13.30
C GLU A 250 -13.81 -10.84 -12.82
N THR A 251 -14.71 -9.97 -13.26
CA THR A 251 -16.15 -10.21 -13.15
C THR A 251 -16.67 -10.84 -14.42
N ARG A 252 -17.54 -11.86 -14.29
CA ARG A 252 -18.18 -12.54 -15.43
C ARG A 252 -18.97 -11.63 -16.38
N SER A 253 -19.18 -10.35 -16.02
CA SER A 253 -20.05 -9.48 -16.82
C SER A 253 -19.67 -8.01 -16.86
N ILE A 254 -18.93 -7.46 -15.87
CA ILE A 254 -18.57 -6.03 -15.89
C ILE A 254 -17.24 -5.84 -16.63
N ASN A 255 -16.20 -6.60 -16.30
CA ASN A 255 -14.91 -6.54 -16.97
C ASN A 255 -15.02 -6.72 -18.51
N PRO A 256 -15.74 -7.74 -19.04
CA PRO A 256 -15.95 -7.85 -20.49
C PRO A 256 -16.64 -6.65 -21.11
N LEU A 257 -17.57 -5.98 -20.41
CA LEU A 257 -18.25 -4.78 -20.92
C LEU A 257 -17.31 -3.57 -20.95
N ILE A 258 -16.46 -3.41 -19.94
CA ILE A 258 -15.43 -2.36 -19.94
C ILE A 258 -14.50 -2.57 -21.12
N ARG A 259 -13.99 -3.80 -21.31
CA ARG A 259 -13.15 -4.16 -22.45
C ARG A 259 -13.82 -3.90 -23.81
N GLN A 260 -15.11 -4.21 -23.94
CA GLN A 260 -15.90 -3.92 -25.15
C GLN A 260 -16.09 -2.43 -25.42
N ILE A 261 -16.19 -1.60 -24.38
CA ILE A 261 -16.23 -0.14 -24.51
C ILE A 261 -14.86 0.35 -24.97
N LEU A 262 -13.78 -0.07 -24.30
CA LEU A 262 -12.41 0.35 -24.64
C LEU A 262 -12.03 -0.04 -26.07
N SER A 263 -12.43 -1.22 -26.55
CA SER A 263 -12.12 -1.67 -27.91
C SER A 263 -12.80 -0.84 -29.01
N LYS A 264 -13.78 0.01 -28.67
CA LYS A 264 -14.42 0.96 -29.61
C LYS A 264 -13.72 2.33 -29.66
N LEU A 265 -12.74 2.55 -28.79
CA LEU A 265 -12.07 3.84 -28.58
C LEU A 265 -10.61 3.74 -29.04
N PRO A 266 -10.27 4.16 -30.28
CA PRO A 266 -8.94 4.00 -30.86
C PRO A 266 -7.87 4.98 -30.34
N ARG A 267 -8.28 6.02 -29.59
CA ARG A 267 -7.40 6.97 -28.88
C ARG A 267 -7.83 7.03 -27.42
N CYS A 268 -7.45 6.04 -26.61
CA CYS A 268 -8.03 5.83 -25.30
C CYS A 268 -6.97 5.58 -24.21
N THR A 269 -7.00 6.40 -23.15
CA THR A 269 -6.25 6.15 -21.92
C THR A 269 -7.21 5.58 -20.89
N TYR A 270 -6.96 4.37 -20.40
CA TYR A 270 -7.59 3.81 -19.22
C TYR A 270 -6.66 3.97 -18.03
N ILE A 271 -7.12 4.61 -16.95
CA ILE A 271 -6.37 4.75 -15.70
C ILE A 271 -7.18 4.18 -14.55
N GLY A 272 -6.70 3.10 -13.96
CA GLY A 272 -7.24 2.57 -12.71
C GLY A 272 -6.76 3.37 -11.52
N TYR A 273 -7.65 3.77 -10.62
CA TYR A 273 -7.32 4.35 -9.32
C TYR A 273 -7.71 3.37 -8.21
N THR A 274 -6.77 3.02 -7.33
CA THR A 274 -7.07 2.13 -6.21
C THR A 274 -6.15 2.37 -5.01
N ALA A 275 -6.63 1.97 -3.82
CA ALA A 275 -5.77 1.83 -2.65
C ALA A 275 -5.12 0.46 -2.53
N THR A 276 -5.69 -0.55 -3.15
CA THR A 276 -5.32 -1.96 -2.97
C THR A 276 -5.11 -2.57 -4.35
N PRO A 277 -3.91 -2.44 -4.93
CA PRO A 277 -3.67 -2.80 -6.33
C PRO A 277 -3.63 -4.30 -6.57
N PHE A 278 -3.83 -5.14 -5.53
CA PHE A 278 -3.62 -6.59 -5.56
C PHE A 278 -4.30 -7.26 -6.75
N ALA A 279 -5.58 -6.98 -6.98
CA ALA A 279 -6.32 -7.59 -8.07
C ALA A 279 -5.85 -7.08 -9.45
N ASN A 280 -5.50 -5.80 -9.56
CA ASN A 280 -5.11 -5.17 -10.82
C ASN A 280 -3.77 -5.67 -11.34
N ILE A 281 -2.78 -5.81 -10.44
CA ILE A 281 -1.45 -6.32 -10.79
C ILE A 281 -1.41 -7.84 -10.94
N LEU A 282 -2.52 -8.54 -10.66
CA LEU A 282 -2.69 -10.00 -10.84
C LEU A 282 -3.45 -10.39 -12.12
N ILE A 283 -3.82 -9.43 -12.96
CA ILE A 283 -4.45 -9.67 -14.25
C ILE A 283 -3.42 -10.22 -15.23
N ASP A 284 -3.76 -11.27 -15.97
CA ASP A 284 -2.92 -11.80 -17.06
C ASP A 284 -2.76 -10.77 -18.20
N PRO A 285 -1.54 -10.25 -18.49
CA PRO A 285 -1.32 -9.33 -19.59
C PRO A 285 -1.59 -9.99 -20.95
N ALA A 286 -1.30 -11.29 -21.12
CA ALA A 286 -1.49 -11.99 -22.39
C ALA A 286 -2.98 -12.13 -22.77
N ALA A 287 -3.88 -12.00 -21.80
CA ALA A 287 -5.33 -12.04 -22.03
C ALA A 287 -5.89 -10.77 -22.70
N GLY A 288 -5.07 -9.74 -22.96
CA GLY A 288 -5.50 -8.45 -23.52
C GLY A 288 -6.51 -7.74 -22.63
N ASP A 289 -6.36 -7.88 -21.31
CA ASP A 289 -7.26 -7.38 -20.28
C ASP A 289 -6.79 -6.01 -19.74
N LEU A 290 -7.28 -5.58 -18.58
CA LEU A 290 -7.03 -4.28 -17.95
C LEU A 290 -5.71 -4.24 -17.14
N TYR A 291 -4.74 -5.09 -17.48
CA TYR A 291 -3.41 -5.05 -16.86
C TYR A 291 -2.75 -3.69 -17.14
N PRO A 292 -2.12 -3.02 -16.16
CA PRO A 292 -1.51 -1.71 -16.35
C PRO A 292 -0.14 -1.81 -17.04
N GLU A 293 -0.18 -2.13 -18.33
CA GLU A 293 1.02 -2.40 -19.15
C GLU A 293 1.91 -1.16 -19.39
N ASN A 294 1.35 0.05 -19.35
CA ASN A 294 2.11 1.26 -19.70
C ASN A 294 2.72 1.97 -18.50
N PHE A 295 2.00 2.08 -17.38
CA PHE A 295 2.56 2.67 -16.16
C PHE A 295 1.84 2.27 -14.87
N ILE A 296 2.58 2.26 -13.75
CA ILE A 296 2.07 2.16 -12.39
C ILE A 296 2.68 3.30 -11.57
N LEU A 297 1.87 4.27 -11.16
CA LEU A 297 2.30 5.44 -10.39
C LEU A 297 1.87 5.31 -8.93
N ASN A 298 2.82 5.55 -8.01
CA ASN A 298 2.63 5.38 -6.58
C ASN A 298 2.52 6.75 -5.89
N LEU A 299 1.30 7.20 -5.59
CA LEU A 299 1.06 8.49 -4.93
C LEU A 299 1.74 8.52 -3.55
N PRO A 300 2.39 9.65 -3.19
CA PRO A 300 3.14 9.74 -1.95
C PRO A 300 2.19 9.69 -0.76
N ARG A 301 2.70 9.21 0.38
CA ARG A 301 1.94 9.23 1.63
C ARG A 301 1.78 10.68 2.08
N PRO A 302 0.55 11.20 2.25
CA PRO A 302 0.38 12.53 2.77
C PRO A 302 0.86 12.65 4.22
N ASP A 303 1.40 13.81 4.59
CA ASP A 303 1.81 14.09 5.96
C ASP A 303 0.61 14.05 6.93
N GLY A 304 0.82 13.42 8.09
CA GLY A 304 -0.24 13.24 9.09
C GLY A 304 -1.29 12.19 8.73
N TYR A 305 -1.13 11.46 7.62
CA TYR A 305 -2.03 10.36 7.26
C TYR A 305 -1.96 9.21 8.27
N PHE A 306 -3.14 8.78 8.75
CA PHE A 306 -3.28 7.65 9.66
C PHE A 306 -3.58 6.36 8.88
N GLY A 307 -2.54 5.55 8.66
CA GLY A 307 -2.61 4.31 7.88
C GLY A 307 -2.51 3.03 8.72
N SER A 308 -2.56 1.88 8.04
CA SER A 308 -2.39 0.55 8.62
C SER A 308 -1.10 0.43 9.45
N GLU A 309 0.00 0.92 8.90
CA GLU A 309 1.32 0.90 9.54
C GLU A 309 1.34 1.67 10.88
N ARG A 310 0.72 2.86 10.94
CA ARG A 310 0.70 3.65 12.19
C ARG A 310 -0.12 3.01 13.29
N ILE A 311 -1.12 2.18 12.95
CA ILE A 311 -2.03 1.56 13.92
C ILE A 311 -1.52 0.18 14.34
N PHE A 312 -1.21 -0.68 13.38
CA PHE A 312 -0.90 -2.09 13.61
C PHE A 312 0.60 -2.38 13.58
N GLY A 313 1.40 -1.39 13.17
CA GLY A 313 2.79 -1.61 12.78
C GLY A 313 2.88 -2.49 11.54
N ARG A 314 4.09 -2.91 11.25
CA ARG A 314 4.38 -3.86 10.17
C ARG A 314 5.63 -4.65 10.46
N ASP A 315 5.88 -5.66 9.64
CA ASP A 315 7.12 -6.41 9.70
C ASP A 315 8.23 -5.69 8.92
N LEU A 316 9.48 -5.93 9.35
CA LEU A 316 10.65 -5.44 8.64
C LEU A 316 10.66 -6.07 7.25
N VAL A 317 10.70 -5.23 6.23
CA VAL A 317 10.80 -5.64 4.83
C VAL A 317 12.26 -5.57 4.36
N GLU A 318 12.54 -6.24 3.25
CA GLU A 318 13.88 -6.33 2.70
C GLU A 318 14.34 -4.99 2.08
N GLY A 319 15.53 -4.52 2.46
CA GLY A 319 16.09 -3.25 1.97
C GLY A 319 15.92 -2.07 2.93
N GLU A 320 15.18 -2.24 4.02
CA GLU A 320 14.82 -1.13 4.90
C GLU A 320 15.62 -1.09 6.21
N GLU A 321 15.88 0.12 6.67
CA GLU A 321 16.51 0.42 7.96
C GLU A 321 15.44 0.92 8.93
N ALA A 322 14.95 0.03 9.78
CA ALA A 322 14.07 0.42 10.87
C ALA A 322 14.51 -0.26 12.17
N ASN A 323 14.55 0.50 13.26
CA ASN A 323 14.63 -0.10 14.58
C ASN A 323 13.26 -0.70 14.94
N GLY A 324 13.24 -1.69 15.83
CA GLY A 324 11.98 -2.40 16.13
C GLY A 324 10.85 -1.51 16.62
N ALA A 325 11.13 -0.33 17.22
CA ALA A 325 10.11 0.59 17.72
C ALA A 325 9.49 1.44 16.60
N GLU A 326 10.24 1.76 15.54
CA GLU A 326 9.71 2.46 14.35
C GLU A 326 8.73 1.62 13.54
N LEU A 327 8.81 0.28 13.69
CA LEU A 327 7.91 -0.68 13.04
C LEU A 327 6.68 -1.03 13.86
N ASP A 328 6.61 -0.54 15.11
CA ASP A 328 5.46 -0.74 15.99
C ASP A 328 4.46 0.39 15.76
N GLY A 329 3.17 0.04 15.66
CA GLY A 329 2.11 1.04 15.62
C GLY A 329 1.86 1.64 17.00
N PHE A 330 1.04 2.68 17.06
CA PHE A 330 0.53 3.21 18.32
C PHE A 330 -0.34 2.15 19.03
N ASP A 331 -0.33 2.15 20.37
CA ASP A 331 -1.15 1.24 21.20
C ASP A 331 -2.64 1.65 21.20
N MET A 332 -3.26 1.58 20.02
CA MET A 332 -4.64 1.96 19.76
C MET A 332 -5.60 0.78 19.65
N VAL A 333 -5.08 -0.45 19.63
CA VAL A 333 -5.85 -1.68 19.45
C VAL A 333 -6.12 -2.35 20.80
N ARG A 334 -7.36 -2.76 21.04
CA ARG A 334 -7.80 -3.50 22.23
C ARG A 334 -8.31 -4.86 21.77
N ILE A 335 -7.73 -5.92 22.31
CA ILE A 335 -8.12 -7.29 21.97
C ILE A 335 -9.43 -7.62 22.67
N ILE A 336 -10.38 -8.15 21.91
CA ILE A 336 -11.65 -8.70 22.41
C ILE A 336 -11.40 -10.17 22.73
N ASP A 337 -11.74 -10.59 23.95
CA ASP A 337 -11.57 -11.97 24.38
C ASP A 337 -12.49 -12.93 23.60
N GLU A 338 -12.02 -14.16 23.39
CA GLU A 338 -12.73 -15.14 22.56
C GLU A 338 -14.07 -15.58 23.15
N ASP A 339 -14.22 -15.54 24.48
CA ASP A 339 -15.45 -15.87 25.20
C ASP A 339 -16.56 -14.84 24.96
N GLU A 340 -16.22 -13.57 24.72
CA GLU A 340 -17.19 -12.53 24.36
C GLU A 340 -17.80 -12.74 22.96
N MET A 341 -17.15 -13.54 22.09
CA MET A 341 -17.54 -13.66 20.68
C MET A 341 -18.90 -14.31 20.48
N GLU A 342 -19.32 -15.21 21.37
CA GLU A 342 -20.62 -15.89 21.30
C GLU A 342 -21.79 -14.94 21.58
N SER A 343 -21.55 -13.86 22.34
CA SER A 343 -22.52 -12.80 22.64
C SER A 343 -22.52 -11.67 21.60
N LEU A 344 -21.47 -11.57 20.78
CA LEU A 344 -21.28 -10.52 19.78
C LEU A 344 -21.70 -10.94 18.37
N ARG A 345 -21.62 -12.24 18.05
CA ARG A 345 -22.02 -12.77 16.75
C ARG A 345 -22.58 -14.19 16.87
N PRO A 346 -23.52 -14.59 15.99
CA PRO A 346 -24.04 -15.96 15.98
C PRO A 346 -22.94 -16.97 15.62
N ALA A 347 -22.88 -18.09 16.33
CA ALA A 347 -21.92 -19.20 16.10
C ALA A 347 -22.11 -19.94 14.75
N GLY A 348 -23.09 -19.53 13.94
CA GLY A 348 -23.30 -20.04 12.59
C GLY A 348 -24.74 -19.82 12.11
N ARG A 349 -25.02 -20.22 10.86
CA ARG A 349 -26.30 -19.94 10.18
C ARG A 349 -27.56 -20.40 10.92
N ARG A 350 -27.45 -21.47 11.73
CA ARG A 350 -28.59 -22.04 12.47
C ARG A 350 -28.96 -21.26 13.73
N ALA A 351 -27.99 -20.57 14.33
CA ALA A 351 -28.21 -19.73 15.52
C ALA A 351 -28.62 -18.29 15.16
N GLU A 352 -28.58 -17.91 13.88
CA GLU A 352 -28.88 -16.54 13.40
C GLU A 352 -30.29 -16.05 13.74
N ALA A 353 -31.29 -16.94 13.74
CA ALA A 353 -32.70 -16.57 13.90
C ALA A 353 -33.11 -16.32 15.36
N THR A 354 -32.31 -16.79 16.31
CA THR A 354 -32.58 -16.73 17.76
C THR A 354 -31.47 -16.00 18.51
N PHE A 355 -30.58 -15.31 17.78
CA PHE A 355 -29.45 -14.62 18.37
C PHE A 355 -29.89 -13.25 18.89
N GLU A 356 -29.74 -13.04 20.19
CA GLU A 356 -29.91 -11.74 20.83
C GLU A 356 -28.53 -11.25 21.29
N PRO A 357 -28.04 -10.12 20.75
CA PRO A 357 -26.76 -9.59 21.16
C PRO A 357 -26.82 -9.02 22.57
N ASP A 358 -25.73 -9.15 23.31
CA ASP A 358 -25.55 -8.53 24.62
C ASP A 358 -24.41 -7.49 24.58
N ILE A 359 -24.48 -6.51 25.49
CA ILE A 359 -23.41 -5.52 25.68
C ILE A 359 -22.31 -6.16 26.53
N THR A 360 -21.33 -6.75 25.85
CA THR A 360 -20.18 -7.37 26.49
C THR A 360 -19.26 -6.35 27.18
N PRO A 361 -18.37 -6.78 28.10
CA PRO A 361 -17.41 -5.87 28.76
C PRO A 361 -16.58 -5.04 27.79
N SER A 362 -16.08 -5.64 26.70
CA SER A 362 -15.34 -4.92 25.66
C SER A 362 -16.19 -3.89 24.94
N MET A 363 -17.44 -4.21 24.59
CA MET A 363 -18.36 -3.27 23.94
C MET A 363 -18.74 -2.10 24.86
N LYS A 364 -18.94 -2.38 26.16
CA LYS A 364 -19.20 -1.37 27.18
C LYS A 364 -18.01 -0.42 27.31
N SER A 365 -16.79 -0.95 27.38
CA SER A 365 -15.56 -0.16 27.44
C SER A 365 -15.38 0.70 26.18
N ALA A 366 -15.57 0.12 25.00
CA ALA A 366 -15.49 0.82 23.71
C ALA A 366 -16.48 1.99 23.63
N THR A 367 -17.72 1.78 24.08
CA THR A 367 -18.77 2.82 24.07
C THR A 367 -18.48 3.93 25.08
N ARG A 368 -17.98 3.58 26.27
CA ARG A 368 -17.54 4.56 27.28
C ARG A 368 -16.36 5.40 26.76
N TRP A 369 -15.37 4.76 26.15
CA TRP A 369 -14.25 5.47 25.53
C TRP A 369 -14.73 6.39 24.41
N PHE A 370 -15.67 5.97 23.56
CA PHE A 370 -16.25 6.82 22.52
C PHE A 370 -16.82 8.13 23.09
N TRP A 371 -17.56 8.07 24.21
CA TRP A 371 -18.09 9.26 24.85
C TRP A 371 -16.99 10.12 25.49
N LEU A 372 -16.02 9.51 26.18
CA LEU A 372 -14.88 10.23 26.77
C LEU A 372 -14.05 10.96 25.70
N ALA A 373 -13.65 10.25 24.66
CA ALA A 373 -12.90 10.81 23.55
C ALA A 373 -13.69 11.91 22.82
N THR A 374 -14.99 11.73 22.60
CA THR A 374 -15.84 12.77 22.02
C THR A 374 -15.94 14.00 22.94
N ALA A 375 -16.05 13.80 24.26
CA ALA A 375 -16.06 14.89 25.22
C ALA A 375 -14.72 15.63 25.26
N ALA A 376 -13.59 14.93 25.15
CA ALA A 376 -12.27 15.52 25.01
C ALA A 376 -12.15 16.38 23.74
N ARG A 377 -12.65 15.90 22.59
CA ARG A 377 -12.72 16.72 21.36
C ARG A 377 -13.49 18.02 21.59
N ARG A 378 -14.65 17.94 22.24
CA ARG A 378 -15.47 19.13 22.56
C ARG A 378 -14.76 20.07 23.53
N ALA A 379 -14.03 19.55 24.52
CA ALA A 379 -13.23 20.34 25.44
C ALA A 379 -12.06 21.08 24.73
N ARG A 380 -11.49 20.47 23.68
CA ARG A 380 -10.47 21.09 22.82
C ARG A 380 -11.02 22.13 21.84
N GLY A 381 -12.34 22.34 21.80
CA GLY A 381 -13.01 23.25 20.86
C GLY A 381 -13.33 22.64 19.49
N ASP A 382 -13.11 21.33 19.31
CA ASP A 382 -13.53 20.62 18.09
C ASP A 382 -15.02 20.29 18.16
N ALA A 383 -15.81 21.00 17.35
CA ALA A 383 -17.25 20.82 17.20
C ALA A 383 -17.63 19.92 16.01
N GLY A 384 -16.66 19.28 15.34
CA GLY A 384 -16.89 18.39 14.21
C GLY A 384 -17.64 17.10 14.57
N HIS A 385 -18.03 16.33 13.57
CA HIS A 385 -18.75 15.06 13.76
C HIS A 385 -17.95 14.08 14.62
N SER A 386 -18.62 13.17 15.33
CA SER A 386 -18.01 12.10 16.12
C SER A 386 -18.78 10.81 15.93
N THR A 387 -18.12 9.80 15.37
CA THR A 387 -18.75 8.54 14.99
C THR A 387 -18.08 7.36 15.67
N MET A 388 -18.87 6.40 16.12
CA MET A 388 -18.43 5.05 16.50
C MET A 388 -18.99 4.06 15.48
N LEU A 389 -18.16 3.15 14.98
CA LEU A 389 -18.57 2.06 14.09
C LEU A 389 -18.64 0.75 14.86
N ILE A 390 -19.79 0.08 14.84
CA ILE A 390 -19.96 -1.28 15.34
C ILE A 390 -20.22 -2.20 14.15
N HIS A 391 -19.26 -3.09 13.89
CA HIS A 391 -19.33 -4.06 12.81
C HIS A 391 -19.17 -5.48 13.33
N THR A 392 -20.29 -6.14 13.62
CA THR A 392 -20.33 -7.51 14.17
C THR A 392 -20.73 -8.57 13.16
N SER A 393 -21.62 -8.27 12.21
CA SER A 393 -22.15 -9.22 11.22
C SER A 393 -22.44 -8.59 9.85
N VAL A 394 -22.76 -9.41 8.85
CA VAL A 394 -23.31 -8.95 7.55
C VAL A 394 -24.84 -8.92 7.52
N LYS A 395 -25.50 -9.45 8.57
CA LYS A 395 -26.94 -9.69 8.60
C LYS A 395 -27.66 -8.55 9.30
N ILE A 396 -28.70 -8.06 8.65
CA ILE A 396 -29.55 -6.96 9.12
C ILE A 396 -30.16 -7.26 10.49
N ALA A 397 -30.73 -8.46 10.68
CA ALA A 397 -31.38 -8.85 11.94
C ALA A 397 -30.41 -8.79 13.15
N VAL A 398 -29.14 -9.11 12.95
CA VAL A 398 -28.13 -9.01 14.00
C VAL A 398 -27.85 -7.54 14.34
N HIS A 399 -27.82 -6.65 13.35
CA HIS A 399 -27.61 -5.21 13.58
C HIS A 399 -28.77 -4.58 14.33
N GLU A 400 -30.00 -4.95 13.97
CA GLU A 400 -31.22 -4.46 14.63
C GLU A 400 -31.26 -4.83 16.11
N GLY A 401 -30.78 -6.03 16.47
CA GLY A 401 -30.70 -6.47 17.87
C GLY A 401 -29.79 -5.62 18.76
N PHE A 402 -28.79 -4.93 18.21
CA PHE A 402 -27.91 -4.06 19.02
C PHE A 402 -28.52 -2.70 19.36
N LYS A 403 -29.62 -2.31 18.70
CA LYS A 403 -30.15 -0.95 18.82
C LYS A 403 -30.61 -0.63 20.25
N ASP A 404 -31.51 -1.45 20.78
CA ASP A 404 -32.13 -1.20 22.09
C ASP A 404 -31.10 -1.35 23.23
N PRO A 405 -30.23 -2.39 23.26
CA PRO A 405 -29.19 -2.49 24.28
C PRO A 405 -28.22 -1.30 24.32
N LEU A 406 -27.89 -0.70 23.17
CA LEU A 406 -27.04 0.49 23.10
C LEU A 406 -27.77 1.76 23.58
N ILE A 407 -29.08 1.86 23.31
CA ILE A 407 -29.92 2.95 23.81
C ILE A 407 -30.02 2.85 25.34
N ASP A 408 -30.27 1.65 25.87
CA ASP A 408 -30.36 1.41 27.30
C ASP A 408 -29.03 1.75 28.01
N LEU A 409 -27.90 1.36 27.42
CA LEU A 409 -26.58 1.73 27.93
C LEU A 409 -26.36 3.25 27.98
N ARG A 410 -26.78 3.97 26.93
CA ARG A 410 -26.71 5.44 26.88
C ARG A 410 -27.60 6.07 27.95
N ASP A 411 -28.81 5.56 28.14
CA ASP A 411 -29.79 6.13 29.06
C ASP A 411 -29.42 5.87 30.53
N ASP A 412 -28.85 4.69 30.84
CA ASP A 412 -28.21 4.39 32.13
C ASP A 412 -27.06 5.37 32.40
N MET A 413 -26.11 5.48 31.46
CA MET A 413 -24.98 6.41 31.57
C MET A 413 -25.44 7.85 31.82
N SER A 414 -26.43 8.32 31.04
CA SER A 414 -26.99 9.66 31.17
C SER A 414 -27.64 9.89 32.54
N THR A 415 -28.33 8.89 33.07
CA THR A 415 -29.00 8.95 34.38
C THR A 415 -28.01 8.96 35.53
N ARG A 416 -26.98 8.12 35.46
CA ARG A 416 -25.92 8.04 36.48
C ARG A 416 -25.06 9.30 36.51
N LEU A 417 -24.72 9.88 35.35
CA LEU A 417 -24.04 11.17 35.25
C LEU A 417 -24.87 12.31 35.87
N ARG A 418 -26.19 12.36 35.61
CA ARG A 418 -27.08 13.37 36.23
C ARG A 418 -27.15 13.26 37.75
N ARG A 419 -26.91 12.07 38.30
CA ARG A 419 -26.91 11.80 39.75
C ARG A 419 -25.55 12.01 40.42
N ASP A 420 -24.53 12.44 39.67
CA ASP A 420 -23.15 12.56 40.16
C ASP A 420 -22.64 11.26 40.82
N ASP A 421 -22.93 10.12 40.18
CA ASP A 421 -22.52 8.80 40.67
C ASP A 421 -20.99 8.68 40.70
N ARG A 422 -20.42 8.75 41.92
CA ARG A 422 -18.98 8.74 42.15
C ARG A 422 -18.29 7.46 41.67
N ALA A 423 -18.92 6.31 41.85
CA ALA A 423 -18.34 5.05 41.41
C ALA A 423 -18.20 5.01 39.87
N LEU A 424 -19.20 5.54 39.15
CA LEU A 424 -19.11 5.67 37.69
C LEU A 424 -18.01 6.65 37.28
N ILE A 425 -17.91 7.79 37.96
CA ILE A 425 -16.91 8.82 37.63
C ILE A 425 -15.50 8.26 37.84
N ASP A 426 -15.26 7.56 38.94
CA ASP A 426 -13.96 6.92 39.23
C ASP A 426 -13.62 5.84 38.18
N GLU A 427 -14.60 5.03 37.74
CA GLU A 427 -14.42 4.07 36.64
C GLU A 427 -14.02 4.77 35.33
N LEU A 428 -14.63 5.92 35.02
CA LEU A 428 -14.36 6.68 33.80
C LEU A 428 -13.01 7.39 33.84
N GLU A 429 -12.62 7.94 35.00
CA GLU A 429 -11.31 8.53 35.22
C GLU A 429 -10.21 7.49 35.06
N SER A 430 -10.38 6.31 35.69
CA SER A 430 -9.43 5.21 35.54
C SER A 430 -9.30 4.74 34.09
N LEU A 431 -10.41 4.66 33.34
CA LEU A 431 -10.37 4.34 31.91
C LEU A 431 -9.64 5.43 31.11
N TRP A 432 -9.94 6.70 31.39
CA TRP A 432 -9.29 7.85 30.75
C TRP A 432 -7.77 7.85 30.96
N ASP A 433 -7.33 7.72 32.20
CA ASP A 433 -5.91 7.73 32.57
C ASP A 433 -5.16 6.55 31.95
N THR A 434 -5.76 5.35 32.00
CA THR A 434 -5.14 4.14 31.43
C THR A 434 -4.95 4.27 29.92
N GLU A 435 -5.99 4.75 29.21
CA GLU A 435 -5.98 4.83 27.76
C GLU A 435 -5.13 5.98 27.23
N THR A 436 -5.10 7.13 27.92
CA THR A 436 -4.25 8.27 27.54
C THR A 436 -2.79 8.07 27.91
N ALA A 437 -2.47 7.26 28.92
CA ALA A 437 -1.10 6.86 29.22
C ALA A 437 -0.49 5.93 28.14
N ARG A 438 -1.33 5.11 27.49
CA ARG A 438 -0.91 4.21 26.40
C ARG A 438 -0.67 4.93 25.07
N VAL A 439 -1.45 5.99 24.81
CA VAL A 439 -1.29 6.84 23.62
C VAL A 439 -1.31 8.32 24.06
N PRO A 440 -0.15 8.84 24.50
CA PRO A 440 -0.07 10.20 25.01
C PRO A 440 -0.27 11.24 23.91
N ALA A 441 -1.08 12.26 24.16
CA ALA A 441 -1.28 13.39 23.24
C ALA A 441 0.05 14.09 22.87
N SER A 442 1.05 14.06 23.76
CA SER A 442 2.37 14.63 23.52
C SER A 442 3.18 13.96 22.42
N GLU A 443 2.81 12.74 22.00
CA GLU A 443 3.43 12.07 20.85
C GLU A 443 2.93 12.64 19.51
N PHE A 444 1.89 13.48 19.54
CA PHE A 444 1.27 14.08 18.36
C PHE A 444 1.55 15.59 18.33
N PRO A 445 2.22 16.11 17.28
CA PRO A 445 2.53 17.52 17.17
C PRO A 445 1.28 18.41 17.21
N GLY A 446 1.29 19.40 18.09
CA GLY A 446 0.23 20.41 18.17
C GLY A 446 -1.02 20.01 18.97
N LEU A 447 -1.05 18.83 19.59
CA LEU A 447 -2.19 18.41 20.41
C LEU A 447 -2.06 18.83 21.89
N PRO A 448 -3.12 19.41 22.49
CA PRO A 448 -3.13 19.74 23.90
C PRO A 448 -3.43 18.51 24.77
N VAL A 449 -2.75 18.40 25.91
CA VAL A 449 -3.14 17.48 26.97
C VAL A 449 -4.46 17.96 27.57
N THR A 450 -5.46 17.07 27.66
CA THR A 450 -6.80 17.41 28.15
C THR A 450 -7.02 16.82 29.54
N PRO A 451 -7.17 17.65 30.59
CA PRO A 451 -7.50 17.17 31.94
C PRO A 451 -8.85 16.45 31.98
N PHE A 452 -8.95 15.39 32.79
CA PHE A 452 -10.20 14.65 32.95
C PHE A 452 -11.37 15.53 33.42
N ALA A 453 -11.11 16.54 34.25
CA ALA A 453 -12.13 17.49 34.70
C ALA A 453 -12.83 18.22 33.53
N ASP A 454 -12.08 18.60 32.50
CA ASP A 454 -12.63 19.28 31.32
C ASP A 454 -13.44 18.31 30.44
N VAL A 455 -12.98 17.05 30.35
CA VAL A 455 -13.72 15.96 29.69
C VAL A 455 -15.04 15.69 30.41
N LEU A 456 -15.00 15.56 31.74
CA LEU A 456 -16.16 15.29 32.59
C LEU A 456 -17.22 16.39 32.47
N ALA A 457 -16.81 17.66 32.36
CA ALA A 457 -17.73 18.78 32.17
C ALA A 457 -18.54 18.68 30.87
N MET A 458 -17.94 18.14 29.80
CA MET A 458 -18.60 18.02 28.49
C MET A 458 -19.39 16.71 28.33
N LEU A 459 -19.07 15.69 29.13
CA LEU A 459 -19.57 14.33 28.99
C LEU A 459 -21.11 14.21 29.04
N PRO A 460 -21.86 14.85 29.96
CA PRO A 460 -23.32 14.75 29.99
C PRO A 460 -23.99 15.22 28.70
N LYS A 461 -23.47 16.30 28.09
CA LYS A 461 -23.98 16.85 26.82
C LYS A 461 -23.70 15.90 25.66
N VAL A 462 -22.52 15.30 25.63
CA VAL A 462 -22.12 14.31 24.61
C VAL A 462 -22.99 13.06 24.66
N VAL A 463 -23.14 12.46 25.84
CA VAL A 463 -23.97 11.25 26.03
C VAL A 463 -25.42 11.55 25.64
N GLY A 464 -25.98 12.67 26.11
CA GLY A 464 -27.36 13.07 25.80
C GLY A 464 -27.62 13.36 24.31
N SER A 465 -26.59 13.77 23.56
CA SER A 465 -26.70 14.07 22.13
C SER A 465 -26.39 12.86 21.23
N THR A 466 -25.98 11.73 21.80
CA THR A 466 -25.59 10.53 21.04
C THR A 466 -26.79 9.82 20.45
N ARG A 467 -26.76 9.61 19.12
CA ARG A 467 -27.77 8.82 18.38
C ARG A 467 -27.23 7.43 18.05
N VAL A 468 -28.07 6.40 18.20
CA VAL A 468 -27.77 5.04 17.71
C VAL A 468 -28.47 4.85 16.37
N ILE A 469 -27.70 4.60 15.32
CA ILE A 469 -28.19 4.54 13.93
C ILE A 469 -27.87 3.16 13.36
N ILE A 470 -28.88 2.51 12.78
CA ILE A 470 -28.75 1.22 12.12
C ILE A 470 -28.72 1.46 10.61
N ASP A 471 -27.53 1.46 10.02
CA ASP A 471 -27.35 1.69 8.58
C ASP A 471 -27.22 0.35 7.85
N ASN A 472 -28.32 -0.06 7.25
CA ASN A 472 -28.43 -1.27 6.45
C ASN A 472 -29.20 -1.00 5.14
N CYS A 473 -29.18 -1.96 4.20
CA CYS A 473 -29.79 -1.73 2.88
C CYS A 473 -31.32 -1.59 2.89
N ARG A 474 -32.00 -1.90 4.00
CA ARG A 474 -33.45 -1.75 4.19
C ARG A 474 -33.84 -0.51 5.02
N SER A 475 -32.92 0.07 5.77
CA SER A 475 -33.18 1.20 6.65
C SER A 475 -33.36 2.50 5.87
N GLU A 476 -34.37 3.28 6.25
CA GLU A 476 -34.55 4.67 5.82
C GLU A 476 -33.73 5.64 6.70
N ASP A 477 -33.37 5.25 7.91
CA ASP A 477 -32.52 6.02 8.84
C ASP A 477 -31.05 5.79 8.50
N ARG A 478 -30.50 6.69 7.68
CA ARG A 478 -29.10 6.67 7.24
C ARG A 478 -28.28 7.69 7.99
N LEU A 479 -26.98 7.40 8.09
CA LEU A 479 -26.03 8.40 8.55
C LEU A 479 -26.02 9.59 7.58
N ASP A 480 -26.33 10.77 8.09
CA ASP A 480 -26.36 12.02 7.32
C ASP A 480 -25.61 13.12 8.07
N TYR A 481 -24.45 13.49 7.54
CA TYR A 481 -23.56 14.52 8.08
C TYR A 481 -23.92 15.94 7.62
N SER A 482 -25.08 16.14 6.98
CA SER A 482 -25.55 17.48 6.57
C SER A 482 -25.69 18.47 7.74
N ALA A 483 -26.00 17.96 8.94
CA ALA A 483 -26.11 18.77 10.16
C ALA A 483 -24.81 18.79 10.96
N PRO A 484 -24.27 19.96 11.34
CA PRO A 484 -22.95 20.07 11.96
C PRO A 484 -22.86 19.36 13.30
N GLY A 485 -21.70 18.73 13.57
CA GLY A 485 -21.32 18.25 14.91
C GLY A 485 -22.06 17.02 15.42
N GLN A 486 -22.66 16.23 14.52
CA GLN A 486 -23.38 15.00 14.85
C GLN A 486 -22.54 14.01 15.67
N ILE A 487 -23.16 13.39 16.68
CA ILE A 487 -22.58 12.33 17.51
C ILE A 487 -23.39 11.06 17.29
N ALA A 488 -22.78 10.04 16.70
CA ALA A 488 -23.49 8.83 16.28
C ALA A 488 -22.73 7.54 16.57
N ILE A 489 -23.45 6.52 17.04
CA ILE A 489 -23.03 5.12 17.05
C ILE A 489 -23.71 4.44 15.86
N ALA A 490 -22.94 4.12 14.83
CA ALA A 490 -23.40 3.47 13.62
C ALA A 490 -23.18 1.96 13.72
N VAL A 491 -24.27 1.19 13.65
CA VAL A 491 -24.24 -0.28 13.62
C VAL A 491 -24.63 -0.75 12.24
N GLY A 492 -23.82 -1.63 11.64
CA GLY A 492 -24.15 -2.14 10.32
C GLY A 492 -23.11 -3.08 9.72
N GLY A 493 -23.34 -3.43 8.46
CA GLY A 493 -22.58 -4.44 7.73
C GLY A 493 -22.03 -3.93 6.40
N ALA A 494 -22.48 -4.53 5.30
CA ALA A 494 -21.93 -4.26 3.97
C ALA A 494 -21.98 -2.78 3.55
N THR A 495 -23.06 -2.07 3.90
CA THR A 495 -23.28 -0.65 3.54
C THR A 495 -22.30 0.29 4.24
N LEU A 496 -22.07 0.11 5.54
CA LEU A 496 -21.07 0.87 6.29
C LEU A 496 -19.64 0.47 5.93
N SER A 497 -19.46 -0.76 5.44
CA SER A 497 -18.15 -1.24 5.01
C SER A 497 -17.73 -0.76 3.61
N ARG A 498 -18.67 -0.29 2.76
CA ARG A 498 -18.39 0.13 1.37
C ARG A 498 -19.33 1.25 0.91
N GLY A 499 -18.77 2.42 0.58
CA GLY A 499 -19.49 3.49 -0.14
C GLY A 499 -20.10 4.60 0.72
N LEU A 500 -19.79 4.67 2.02
CA LEU A 500 -20.12 5.79 2.90
C LEU A 500 -18.84 6.26 3.62
N THR A 501 -18.60 7.57 3.67
CA THR A 501 -17.51 8.16 4.45
C THR A 501 -18.01 8.34 5.88
N LEU A 502 -17.30 7.79 6.87
CA LEU A 502 -17.62 7.99 8.29
C LEU A 502 -16.83 9.17 8.84
N GLU A 503 -17.47 10.33 8.87
CA GLU A 503 -16.84 11.55 9.37
C GLU A 503 -16.66 11.49 10.88
N GLY A 504 -15.47 11.92 11.33
CA GLY A 504 -15.19 12.00 12.75
C GLY A 504 -15.10 10.63 13.44
N LEU A 505 -14.71 9.56 12.76
CA LEU A 505 -14.61 8.23 13.34
C LEU A 505 -13.58 8.20 14.49
N VAL A 506 -14.04 7.90 15.70
CA VAL A 506 -13.25 7.83 16.94
C VAL A 506 -13.09 6.38 17.41
N VAL A 507 -14.16 5.59 17.41
CA VAL A 507 -14.12 4.20 17.88
C VAL A 507 -14.55 3.24 16.79
N SER A 508 -13.79 2.16 16.60
CA SER A 508 -14.17 1.05 15.73
C SER A 508 -14.23 -0.24 16.54
N PHE A 509 -15.42 -0.85 16.63
CA PHE A 509 -15.63 -2.15 17.23
C PHE A 509 -15.85 -3.18 16.12
N PHE A 510 -14.88 -4.04 15.88
CA PHE A 510 -14.76 -4.79 14.64
C PHE A 510 -14.37 -6.25 14.89
N VAL A 511 -15.35 -7.16 14.79
CA VAL A 511 -15.17 -8.61 15.02
C VAL A 511 -15.41 -9.45 13.76
N ARG A 512 -15.63 -8.78 12.62
CA ARG A 512 -15.89 -9.45 11.35
C ARG A 512 -14.60 -9.72 10.60
N ALA A 513 -14.30 -11.00 10.41
CA ALA A 513 -13.27 -11.48 9.51
C ALA A 513 -13.73 -11.49 8.04
N ALA A 514 -12.85 -10.98 7.17
CA ALA A 514 -12.89 -11.24 5.73
C ALA A 514 -11.57 -11.89 5.33
N GLN A 515 -11.64 -12.99 4.57
CA GLN A 515 -10.45 -13.73 4.18
C GLN A 515 -9.72 -13.12 2.97
N ALA A 516 -10.31 -12.16 2.26
CA ALA A 516 -9.68 -11.55 1.08
C ALA A 516 -9.02 -10.21 1.44
N TYR A 517 -7.78 -9.95 0.98
CA TYR A 517 -7.03 -8.73 1.30
C TYR A 517 -7.81 -7.46 0.96
N ASP A 518 -8.29 -7.34 -0.29
CA ASP A 518 -9.07 -6.18 -0.75
C ASP A 518 -10.28 -5.92 0.16
N THR A 519 -10.98 -6.99 0.53
CA THR A 519 -12.19 -6.87 1.33
C THR A 519 -11.86 -6.44 2.75
N LEU A 520 -10.78 -6.95 3.34
CA LEU A 520 -10.37 -6.60 4.69
C LEU A 520 -9.90 -5.14 4.78
N LEU A 521 -9.07 -4.67 3.83
CA LEU A 521 -8.62 -3.27 3.79
C LEU A 521 -9.76 -2.29 3.47
N GLN A 522 -10.68 -2.64 2.58
CA GLN A 522 -11.84 -1.79 2.29
C GLN A 522 -12.80 -1.65 3.47
N MET A 523 -12.84 -2.63 4.36
CA MET A 523 -13.65 -2.59 5.58
C MET A 523 -13.05 -1.69 6.67
N ALA A 524 -11.73 -1.42 6.61
CA ALA A 524 -11.00 -0.63 7.60
C ALA A 524 -11.24 0.88 7.41
N ARG A 525 -12.36 1.38 7.93
CA ARG A 525 -12.76 2.80 7.84
C ARG A 525 -11.99 3.72 8.79
N TRP A 526 -11.15 3.17 9.65
CA TRP A 526 -10.33 3.91 10.59
C TRP A 526 -9.05 4.51 9.97
N PHE A 527 -8.75 4.23 8.70
CA PHE A 527 -7.70 4.94 7.97
C PHE A 527 -8.13 6.37 7.61
N GLY A 528 -7.17 7.27 7.41
CA GLY A 528 -7.42 8.67 7.04
C GLY A 528 -6.97 9.69 8.09
N PHE A 529 -7.18 10.97 7.80
CA PHE A 529 -6.74 12.07 8.68
C PHE A 529 -7.65 12.23 9.90
N ARG A 530 -7.07 12.67 11.03
CA ARG A 530 -7.74 12.85 12.33
C ARG A 530 -7.33 14.16 13.00
N HIS A 531 -7.25 15.23 12.22
CA HIS A 531 -6.72 16.53 12.65
C HIS A 531 -7.35 17.03 13.96
N GLY A 532 -6.52 17.28 14.97
CA GLY A 532 -6.92 17.81 16.27
C GLY A 532 -7.34 16.76 17.30
N TYR A 533 -7.36 15.48 16.92
CA TYR A 533 -7.76 14.38 17.79
C TYR A 533 -7.04 13.06 17.47
N GLU A 534 -5.84 13.12 16.90
CA GLU A 534 -5.05 11.96 16.44
C GLU A 534 -4.75 10.94 17.56
N ASP A 535 -4.71 11.37 18.81
CA ASP A 535 -4.42 10.57 20.00
C ASP A 535 -5.63 9.76 20.52
N LEU A 536 -6.85 10.13 20.13
CA LEU A 536 -8.10 9.60 20.68
C LEU A 536 -8.67 8.33 20.00
N PRO A 537 -8.42 8.05 18.71
CA PRO A 537 -8.96 6.87 18.05
C PRO A 537 -8.56 5.56 18.72
N ARG A 538 -9.52 4.64 18.85
CA ARG A 538 -9.28 3.28 19.37
C ARG A 538 -10.06 2.24 18.57
N ILE A 539 -9.50 1.04 18.50
CA ILE A 539 -10.09 -0.08 17.78
C ILE A 539 -10.18 -1.29 18.69
N TRP A 540 -11.37 -1.87 18.82
CA TRP A 540 -11.58 -3.15 19.45
C TRP A 540 -11.73 -4.21 18.38
N MET A 541 -10.91 -5.25 18.41
CA MET A 541 -10.95 -6.36 17.46
C MET A 541 -10.36 -7.64 18.05
N THR A 542 -10.44 -8.75 17.34
CA THR A 542 -9.81 -10.01 17.76
C THR A 542 -8.31 -10.00 17.44
N ASP A 543 -7.52 -10.77 18.18
CA ASP A 543 -6.06 -10.90 17.98
C ASP A 543 -5.71 -11.32 16.54
N GLN A 544 -6.44 -12.31 16.01
CA GLN A 544 -6.33 -12.74 14.62
C GLN A 544 -6.51 -11.59 13.60
N LEU A 545 -7.44 -10.66 13.83
CA LEU A 545 -7.67 -9.55 12.91
C LEU A 545 -6.53 -8.54 12.98
N CYS A 546 -5.99 -8.31 14.18
CA CYS A 546 -4.84 -7.45 14.39
C CYS A 546 -3.62 -7.97 13.61
N ASP A 547 -3.32 -9.26 13.73
CA ASP A 547 -2.27 -9.93 12.97
C ASP A 547 -2.46 -9.81 11.45
N TRP A 548 -3.69 -10.01 10.98
CA TRP A 548 -4.01 -9.87 9.56
C TRP A 548 -3.79 -8.44 9.05
N PHE A 549 -4.16 -7.41 9.81
CA PHE A 549 -3.90 -6.02 9.43
C PHE A 549 -2.42 -5.67 9.46
N ARG A 550 -1.65 -6.19 10.42
CA ARG A 550 -0.17 -6.03 10.45
C ARG A 550 0.47 -6.70 9.23
N HIS A 551 0.05 -7.91 8.89
CA HIS A 551 0.51 -8.60 7.69
C HIS A 551 0.19 -7.79 6.43
N LEU A 552 -1.04 -7.31 6.29
CA LEU A 552 -1.44 -6.47 5.15
C LEU A 552 -0.65 -5.16 5.06
N SER A 553 -0.33 -4.53 6.18
CA SER A 553 0.53 -3.34 6.20
C SER A 553 1.92 -3.65 5.66
N THR A 554 2.45 -4.84 5.95
CA THR A 554 3.73 -5.32 5.41
C THR A 554 3.64 -5.52 3.90
N VAL A 555 2.59 -6.21 3.41
CA VAL A 555 2.38 -6.45 1.98
C VAL A 555 2.23 -5.14 1.20
N GLU A 556 1.44 -4.19 1.71
CA GLU A 556 1.25 -2.88 1.07
C GLU A 556 2.58 -2.12 0.94
N HIS A 557 3.40 -2.16 1.98
CA HIS A 557 4.71 -1.51 1.98
C HIS A 557 5.70 -2.21 1.03
N GLU A 558 5.73 -3.55 0.98
CA GLU A 558 6.55 -4.32 0.03
C GLU A 558 6.23 -3.96 -1.43
N ILE A 559 4.95 -3.88 -1.79
CA ILE A 559 4.52 -3.50 -3.15
C ILE A 559 5.05 -2.11 -3.54
N ARG A 560 4.96 -1.14 -2.62
CA ARG A 560 5.44 0.22 -2.87
C ARG A 560 6.96 0.25 -3.05
N LEU A 561 7.72 -0.44 -2.19
CA LEU A 561 9.17 -0.55 -2.33
C LEU A 561 9.59 -1.25 -3.64
N ASP A 562 8.85 -2.27 -4.05
CA ASP A 562 9.10 -2.95 -5.33
C ASP A 562 8.89 -1.96 -6.49
N ILE A 563 7.82 -1.15 -6.50
CA ILE A 563 7.60 -0.10 -7.51
C ILE A 563 8.76 0.91 -7.53
N ASP A 564 9.16 1.44 -6.37
CA ASP A 564 10.22 2.44 -6.26
C ASP A 564 11.59 1.87 -6.72
N ARG A 565 11.86 0.59 -6.43
CA ARG A 565 13.09 -0.09 -6.87
C ARG A 565 13.14 -0.27 -8.38
N TYR A 566 12.01 -0.59 -9.01
CA TYR A 566 11.97 -0.90 -10.44
C TYR A 566 12.02 0.34 -11.31
N GLU A 567 11.51 1.48 -10.85
CA GLU A 567 11.76 2.77 -11.48
C GLU A 567 13.27 3.07 -11.57
N GLN A 568 14.02 2.84 -10.49
CA GLN A 568 15.49 3.04 -10.48
C GLN A 568 16.24 2.08 -11.42
N GLN A 569 15.67 0.92 -11.71
CA GLN A 569 16.25 -0.08 -12.61
C GLN A 569 15.79 0.09 -14.07
N GLY A 570 14.88 1.04 -14.34
CA GLY A 570 14.33 1.27 -15.69
C GLY A 570 13.48 0.10 -16.21
N LEU A 571 12.94 -0.74 -15.32
CA LEU A 571 12.10 -1.87 -15.72
C LEU A 571 10.67 -1.41 -16.03
N THR A 572 10.01 -2.09 -16.94
CA THR A 572 8.62 -1.82 -17.30
C THR A 572 7.62 -2.69 -16.51
N PRO A 573 6.33 -2.32 -16.45
CA PRO A 573 5.31 -3.17 -15.82
C PRO A 573 5.23 -4.58 -16.43
N THR A 574 5.47 -4.73 -17.73
CA THR A 574 5.41 -6.03 -18.45
C THR A 574 6.70 -6.85 -18.34
N GLU A 575 7.82 -6.24 -17.96
CA GLU A 575 9.07 -6.96 -17.68
C GLU A 575 9.14 -7.45 -16.23
N PHE A 576 8.46 -6.76 -15.32
CA PHE A 576 8.49 -7.10 -13.90
C PHE A 576 7.10 -7.20 -13.26
N GLY A 577 6.73 -8.42 -12.87
CA GLY A 577 5.48 -8.69 -12.17
C GLY A 577 5.62 -8.36 -10.69
N VAL A 578 4.94 -7.30 -10.24
CA VAL A 578 4.86 -6.94 -8.82
C VAL A 578 4.47 -8.17 -7.99
N ARG A 579 5.28 -8.52 -7.00
CA ARG A 579 5.12 -9.73 -6.20
C ARG A 579 4.27 -9.44 -4.97
N ILE A 580 3.37 -10.35 -4.65
CA ILE A 580 2.50 -10.23 -3.47
C ILE A 580 2.78 -11.39 -2.53
N ARG A 581 3.18 -11.08 -1.29
CA ARG A 581 3.37 -12.08 -0.23
C ARG A 581 2.01 -12.71 0.10
N THR A 582 1.98 -14.03 0.24
CA THR A 582 0.76 -14.78 0.61
C THR A 582 0.69 -15.04 2.11
N HIS A 583 -0.51 -15.41 2.58
CA HIS A 583 -0.78 -15.76 3.97
C HIS A 583 -1.47 -17.14 4.03
N PRO A 584 -1.26 -17.97 5.07
CA PRO A 584 -1.85 -19.31 5.16
C PRO A 584 -3.39 -19.34 5.11
N VAL A 585 -4.03 -18.29 5.65
CA VAL A 585 -5.51 -18.20 5.78
C VAL A 585 -6.13 -17.15 4.85
N LEU A 586 -5.38 -16.09 4.53
CA LEU A 586 -5.92 -14.98 3.76
C LEU A 586 -5.59 -15.19 2.28
N ARG A 587 -6.53 -14.83 1.43
CA ARG A 587 -6.41 -14.84 -0.02
C ARG A 587 -6.13 -13.44 -0.50
N VAL A 588 -5.26 -13.32 -1.49
CA VAL A 588 -4.90 -12.02 -2.08
C VAL A 588 -6.12 -11.36 -2.72
N THR A 589 -6.93 -12.13 -3.44
CA THR A 589 -8.19 -11.66 -4.02
C THR A 589 -9.35 -12.61 -3.69
N ALA A 590 -10.58 -12.13 -3.79
CA ALA A 590 -11.78 -12.91 -3.48
C ALA A 590 -12.12 -13.99 -4.53
N LYS A 591 -11.45 -13.98 -5.69
CA LYS A 591 -11.64 -14.92 -6.80
C LYS A 591 -10.28 -15.43 -7.27
N MET A 592 -10.25 -16.65 -7.81
CA MET A 592 -9.03 -17.22 -8.40
C MET A 592 -8.69 -16.45 -9.68
N GLY A 593 -7.71 -15.55 -9.61
CA GLY A 593 -7.08 -14.97 -10.80
C GLY A 593 -6.13 -15.93 -11.49
N ALA A 594 -5.66 -15.55 -12.68
CA ALA A 594 -4.60 -16.24 -13.41
C ALA A 594 -3.22 -16.01 -12.76
N TYR A 595 -3.04 -16.47 -11.53
CA TYR A 595 -1.74 -16.42 -10.85
C TYR A 595 -1.11 -17.82 -10.83
N LYS A 596 0.18 -17.88 -11.16
CA LYS A 596 1.04 -19.01 -10.80
C LYS A 596 1.69 -18.66 -9.45
N PRO A 597 2.14 -19.65 -8.65
CA PRO A 597 3.08 -19.37 -7.57
C PRO A 597 4.19 -18.49 -8.15
N ALA A 598 4.38 -17.28 -7.60
CA ALA A 598 5.49 -16.44 -8.03
C ALA A 598 6.72 -17.26 -7.79
N TYR A 599 7.52 -17.37 -8.82
CA TYR A 599 8.82 -17.93 -8.63
C TYR A 599 9.66 -16.89 -7.87
N ALA A 600 10.04 -17.19 -6.63
CA ALA A 600 11.06 -16.39 -5.95
C ALA A 600 12.36 -16.53 -6.74
N SER A 601 12.79 -15.42 -7.35
CA SER A 601 14.22 -15.20 -7.49
C SER A 601 14.74 -14.82 -6.12
N TYR A 602 15.68 -15.59 -5.59
CA TYR A 602 16.44 -15.18 -4.42
C TYR A 602 17.65 -14.32 -4.81
N GLY A 603 17.83 -14.00 -6.10
CA GLY A 603 18.95 -13.20 -6.60
C GLY A 603 18.95 -11.82 -5.95
N GLY A 604 20.09 -11.43 -5.38
CA GLY A 604 20.28 -10.16 -4.69
C GLY A 604 19.60 -10.08 -3.33
N ARG A 605 18.98 -11.17 -2.87
CA ARG A 605 18.20 -11.16 -1.63
C ARG A 605 19.04 -11.50 -0.41
N ARG A 606 18.58 -11.01 0.75
CA ARG A 606 19.03 -11.48 2.06
C ARG A 606 17.87 -12.08 2.85
N ILE A 607 18.06 -13.28 3.36
CA ILE A 607 17.05 -14.02 4.13
C ILE A 607 17.62 -14.29 5.52
N GLN A 608 16.82 -14.18 6.58
CA GLN A 608 17.32 -14.37 7.95
C GLN A 608 16.29 -15.02 8.86
N THR A 609 16.75 -15.74 9.88
CA THR A 609 15.90 -16.36 10.89
C THR A 609 15.43 -15.30 11.88
N ARG A 610 14.11 -15.21 12.06
CA ARG A 610 13.47 -14.20 12.92
C ARG A 610 12.70 -14.78 14.10
N TYR A 611 12.04 -15.92 13.89
CA TYR A 611 11.20 -16.57 14.89
C TYR A 611 11.89 -17.79 15.48
N PHE A 612 11.81 -17.92 16.80
CA PHE A 612 12.37 -19.05 17.53
C PHE A 612 11.34 -19.63 18.50
N PRO A 613 11.11 -20.95 18.49
CA PRO A 613 10.29 -21.62 19.49
C PRO A 613 11.11 -21.81 20.77
N VAL A 614 11.18 -20.76 21.60
CA VAL A 614 12.09 -20.66 22.76
C VAL A 614 11.83 -21.71 23.85
N SER A 615 10.64 -22.30 23.89
CA SER A 615 10.25 -23.39 24.79
C SER A 615 10.55 -24.79 24.24
N ASN A 616 10.87 -24.94 22.95
CA ASN A 616 11.06 -26.24 22.29
C ASN A 616 12.54 -26.66 22.28
N ALA A 617 12.96 -27.40 23.31
CA ALA A 617 14.35 -27.86 23.45
C ALA A 617 14.83 -28.75 22.28
N GLU A 618 13.97 -29.62 21.73
CA GLU A 618 14.34 -30.51 20.63
C GLU A 618 14.67 -29.72 19.36
N TRP A 619 13.86 -28.71 19.04
CA TRP A 619 14.07 -27.85 17.88
C TRP A 619 15.39 -27.07 18.00
N LEU A 620 15.66 -26.50 19.18
CA LEU A 620 16.89 -25.75 19.45
C LEU A 620 18.14 -26.65 19.34
N GLN A 621 18.09 -27.86 19.91
CA GLN A 621 19.19 -28.83 19.82
C GLN A 621 19.41 -29.32 18.39
N ALA A 622 18.36 -29.52 17.60
CA ALA A 622 18.48 -29.89 16.19
C ALA A 622 19.24 -28.83 15.38
N ASN A 623 18.92 -27.54 15.58
CA ASN A 623 19.60 -26.45 14.87
C ASN A 623 21.04 -26.24 15.36
N LEU A 624 21.29 -26.43 16.66
CA LEU A 624 22.65 -26.46 17.20
C LEU A 624 23.48 -27.58 16.55
N GLY A 625 22.92 -28.79 16.48
CA GLY A 625 23.57 -29.93 15.82
C GLY A 625 23.83 -29.69 14.33
N ALA A 626 22.89 -29.06 13.62
CA ALA A 626 23.08 -28.69 12.22
C ALA A 626 24.26 -27.71 12.03
N ALA A 627 24.35 -26.67 12.86
CA ALA A 627 25.44 -25.70 12.80
C ALA A 627 26.79 -26.30 13.20
N ASP A 628 26.81 -27.16 14.21
CA ASP A 628 28.02 -27.89 14.61
C ASP A 628 28.52 -28.81 13.50
N ALA A 629 27.62 -29.54 12.83
CA ALA A 629 27.93 -30.36 11.67
C ALA A 629 28.47 -29.54 10.49
N LEU A 630 27.87 -28.38 10.20
CA LEU A 630 28.33 -27.45 9.17
C LEU A 630 29.79 -27.05 9.41
N VAL A 631 30.11 -26.51 10.59
CA VAL A 631 31.47 -26.04 10.91
C VAL A 631 32.47 -27.21 10.88
N ARG A 632 32.08 -28.40 11.35
CA ARG A 632 32.92 -29.60 11.26
C ARG A 632 33.22 -29.99 9.81
N SER A 633 32.22 -29.97 8.94
CA SER A 633 32.38 -30.30 7.51
C SER A 633 33.25 -29.29 6.79
N VAL A 634 33.06 -27.99 7.03
CA VAL A 634 33.90 -26.93 6.43
C VAL A 634 35.38 -27.11 6.79
N ARG A 635 35.66 -27.43 8.06
CA ARG A 635 37.04 -27.69 8.51
C ARG A 635 37.62 -28.98 7.93
N GLY A 636 36.80 -30.03 7.84
CA GLY A 636 37.21 -31.33 7.30
C GLY A 636 37.60 -31.28 5.82
N ASP A 637 37.03 -30.34 5.07
CA ASP A 637 37.34 -30.10 3.65
C ASP A 637 38.56 -29.18 3.43
N GLY A 638 39.31 -28.88 4.49
CA GLY A 638 40.51 -28.04 4.44
C GLY A 638 40.25 -26.53 4.54
N GLY A 639 39.02 -26.10 4.87
CA GLY A 639 38.69 -24.69 5.05
C GLY A 639 39.48 -24.04 6.18
N MET A 640 40.32 -23.05 5.85
CA MET A 640 41.02 -22.22 6.84
C MET A 640 40.14 -21.05 7.27
N GLY A 641 39.75 -21.02 8.54
CA GLY A 641 38.93 -19.94 9.09
C GLY A 641 39.76 -18.68 9.33
N GLU A 642 39.41 -17.58 8.67
CA GLU A 642 39.96 -16.25 8.90
C GLU A 642 39.20 -15.58 10.05
N ARG A 643 39.90 -15.12 11.08
CA ARG A 643 39.29 -14.36 12.19
C ARG A 643 39.29 -12.87 11.82
N LEU A 644 38.11 -12.28 11.74
CA LEU A 644 37.94 -10.86 11.42
C LEU A 644 37.97 -9.99 12.68
N ASP A 645 38.27 -8.70 12.51
CA ASP A 645 38.27 -7.70 13.60
C ASP A 645 36.90 -7.58 14.30
N SER A 646 35.82 -7.90 13.59
CA SER A 646 34.45 -7.95 14.11
C SER A 646 34.21 -9.09 15.11
N GLY A 647 35.17 -10.01 15.28
CA GLY A 647 35.01 -11.24 16.06
C GLY A 647 34.33 -12.36 15.28
N ALA A 648 33.93 -12.15 14.02
CA ALA A 648 33.44 -13.23 13.17
C ALA A 648 34.58 -14.13 12.68
N THR A 649 34.29 -15.40 12.42
CA THR A 649 35.20 -16.30 11.71
C THR A 649 34.63 -16.61 10.34
N LEU A 650 35.37 -16.28 9.29
CA LEU A 650 34.97 -16.43 7.90
C LEU A 650 35.70 -17.61 7.25
N TYR A 651 34.94 -18.44 6.55
CA TYR A 651 35.45 -19.52 5.70
C TYR A 651 35.07 -19.21 4.26
N ARG A 652 36.07 -19.19 3.37
CA ARG A 652 35.89 -18.93 1.94
C ARG A 652 35.93 -20.23 1.16
N ASP A 653 35.41 -20.21 -0.05
CA ASP A 653 35.47 -21.33 -1.00
C ASP A 653 34.80 -22.63 -0.49
N VAL A 654 33.75 -22.49 0.32
CA VAL A 654 32.99 -23.64 0.83
C VAL A 654 32.13 -24.23 -0.28
N GLY A 655 32.29 -25.53 -0.54
CA GLY A 655 31.48 -26.22 -1.55
C GLY A 655 29.98 -26.18 -1.22
N ALA A 656 29.15 -25.93 -2.24
CA ALA A 656 27.70 -25.81 -2.07
C ALA A 656 27.04 -27.06 -1.45
N ASP A 657 27.59 -28.26 -1.64
CA ASP A 657 27.08 -29.50 -1.04
C ASP A 657 27.13 -29.50 0.49
N ILE A 658 28.09 -28.79 1.09
CA ILE A 658 28.17 -28.60 2.54
C ILE A 658 27.02 -27.70 3.01
N VAL A 659 26.77 -26.61 2.29
CA VAL A 659 25.68 -25.67 2.58
C VAL A 659 24.30 -26.32 2.39
N GLU A 660 24.09 -27.08 1.32
CA GLU A 660 22.84 -27.80 1.08
C GLU A 660 22.53 -28.82 2.19
N ARG A 661 23.53 -29.55 2.69
CA ARG A 661 23.32 -30.49 3.81
C ARG A 661 22.91 -29.78 5.09
N PHE A 662 23.53 -28.63 5.37
CA PHE A 662 23.15 -27.80 6.51
C PHE A 662 21.71 -27.29 6.38
N LEU A 663 21.36 -26.68 5.24
CA LEU A 663 20.01 -26.20 4.98
C LEU A 663 18.97 -27.33 5.04
N GLY A 664 19.33 -28.52 4.58
CA GLY A 664 18.50 -29.72 4.67
C GLY A 664 18.16 -30.15 6.11
N SER A 665 19.07 -29.86 7.05
CA SER A 665 18.95 -30.26 8.46
C SER A 665 18.45 -29.14 9.37
N TYR A 666 18.65 -27.87 8.98
CA TYR A 666 18.20 -26.71 9.73
C TYR A 666 16.67 -26.59 9.69
N ARG A 667 16.05 -26.40 10.86
CA ARG A 667 14.62 -26.20 11.03
C ARG A 667 14.32 -24.70 11.05
N SER A 668 13.41 -24.23 10.22
CA SER A 668 12.84 -22.87 10.25
C SER A 668 11.45 -22.89 10.92
N HIS A 669 11.01 -21.75 11.44
CA HIS A 669 9.66 -21.61 11.98
C HIS A 669 8.64 -21.48 10.84
N ALA A 670 7.41 -21.97 11.03
CA ALA A 670 6.36 -21.92 9.99
C ALA A 670 6.03 -20.48 9.53
N ASP A 671 6.19 -19.51 10.43
CA ASP A 671 6.00 -18.08 10.13
C ASP A 671 7.19 -17.42 9.42
N SER A 672 8.19 -18.21 8.98
CA SER A 672 9.30 -17.73 8.13
C SER A 672 9.19 -18.31 6.73
N PRO A 673 8.19 -17.89 5.93
CA PRO A 673 7.93 -18.45 4.60
C PRO A 673 9.10 -18.22 3.62
N ASP A 674 9.90 -17.17 3.85
CA ASP A 674 11.10 -16.85 3.05
C ASP A 674 12.25 -17.84 3.31
N LEU A 675 12.19 -18.60 4.41
CA LEU A 675 13.13 -19.66 4.80
C LEU A 675 12.55 -21.07 4.59
N ASP A 676 11.64 -21.23 3.63
CA ASP A 676 11.20 -22.56 3.23
C ASP A 676 12.39 -23.37 2.70
N ARG A 677 12.65 -24.49 3.38
CA ARG A 677 13.80 -25.35 3.13
C ARG A 677 13.85 -25.84 1.69
N ASP A 678 12.72 -26.32 1.18
CA ASP A 678 12.65 -26.96 -0.12
C ASP A 678 12.85 -25.94 -1.24
N LEU A 679 12.31 -24.73 -1.04
CA LEU A 679 12.44 -23.64 -2.00
C LEU A 679 13.87 -23.11 -2.10
N VAL A 680 14.51 -22.86 -0.95
CA VAL A 680 15.89 -22.37 -0.92
C VAL A 680 16.83 -23.41 -1.55
N LEU A 681 16.69 -24.69 -1.17
CA LEU A 681 17.49 -25.77 -1.75
C LEU A 681 17.29 -25.91 -3.26
N LYS A 682 16.04 -25.85 -3.72
CA LYS A 682 15.73 -25.94 -5.16
C LYS A 682 16.33 -24.76 -5.93
N TYR A 683 16.33 -23.55 -5.36
CA TYR A 683 16.97 -22.39 -6.00
C TYR A 683 18.48 -22.57 -6.11
N ILE A 684 19.16 -22.95 -5.02
CA ILE A 684 20.60 -23.19 -5.01
C ILE A 684 20.99 -24.22 -6.08
N ARG A 685 20.27 -25.35 -6.14
CA ARG A 685 20.52 -26.40 -7.14
C ARG A 685 20.33 -25.92 -8.58
N LYS A 686 19.31 -25.09 -8.83
CA LYS A 686 19.04 -24.53 -10.17
C LYS A 686 20.14 -23.56 -10.60
N GLN A 687 20.62 -22.70 -9.69
CA GLN A 687 21.75 -21.80 -9.95
C GLN A 687 23.06 -22.56 -10.21
N ARG A 688 23.31 -23.63 -9.44
CA ARG A 688 24.49 -24.51 -9.65
C ARG A 688 24.54 -25.11 -11.06
N GLN A 689 23.40 -25.49 -11.61
CA GLN A 689 23.33 -26.02 -12.99
C GLN A 689 23.69 -24.97 -14.05
N GLN A 690 23.56 -23.68 -13.73
CA GLN A 690 23.88 -22.56 -14.60
C GLN A 690 25.28 -21.98 -14.33
N GLY A 691 26.07 -22.60 -13.45
CA GLY A 691 27.44 -22.17 -13.14
C GLY A 691 27.56 -21.16 -11.98
N ALA A 692 26.47 -20.77 -11.33
CA ALA A 692 26.47 -19.87 -10.16
C ALA A 692 26.22 -20.64 -8.84
N LEU A 693 26.57 -20.05 -7.68
CA LEU A 693 26.38 -20.65 -6.35
C LEU A 693 27.04 -22.03 -6.15
N GLY A 694 28.05 -22.37 -6.95
CA GLY A 694 28.87 -23.57 -6.74
C GLY A 694 29.76 -23.49 -5.50
N ALA A 695 30.13 -22.27 -5.10
CA ALA A 695 30.95 -21.98 -3.93
C ALA A 695 30.26 -20.93 -3.05
N TRP A 696 30.57 -21.00 -1.75
CA TRP A 696 29.96 -20.17 -0.71
C TRP A 696 31.02 -19.59 0.22
N SER A 697 30.72 -18.41 0.75
CA SER A 697 31.34 -17.88 1.96
C SER A 697 30.49 -18.29 3.16
N VAL A 698 31.09 -18.80 4.22
CA VAL A 698 30.39 -19.13 5.48
C VAL A 698 31.01 -18.35 6.62
N ALA A 699 30.25 -17.50 7.30
CA ALA A 699 30.74 -16.77 8.47
C ALA A 699 29.99 -17.16 9.74
N VAL A 700 30.73 -17.48 10.80
CA VAL A 700 30.18 -17.62 12.16
C VAL A 700 30.34 -16.28 12.87
N MET A 701 29.22 -15.61 13.09
CA MET A 701 29.14 -14.29 13.68
C MET A 701 29.25 -14.40 15.20
N ALA A 702 30.43 -14.11 15.75
CA ALA A 702 30.69 -14.18 17.18
C ALA A 702 31.04 -12.81 17.77
N GLY A 703 30.74 -12.62 19.05
CA GLY A 703 31.09 -11.39 19.76
C GLY A 703 32.61 -11.21 19.94
N VAL A 704 33.09 -9.97 19.90
CA VAL A 704 34.51 -9.61 20.14
C VAL A 704 34.93 -9.88 21.61
N LYS A 705 33.96 -9.91 22.53
CA LYS A 705 34.18 -10.15 23.97
C LYS A 705 33.30 -11.30 24.45
N ASP A 706 33.83 -12.17 25.32
CA ASP A 706 33.13 -13.34 25.85
C ASP A 706 32.11 -13.00 26.96
N ARG A 707 31.28 -11.96 26.72
CA ARG A 707 30.32 -11.43 27.71
C ARG A 707 29.12 -12.33 27.95
N HIS A 708 28.80 -13.19 26.98
CA HIS A 708 27.61 -14.05 26.96
C HIS A 708 27.96 -15.55 26.97
N GLY A 709 29.22 -15.86 27.28
CA GLY A 709 29.82 -17.19 27.14
C GLY A 709 29.95 -17.63 25.69
N ALA A 710 30.43 -18.87 25.52
CA ALA A 710 30.68 -19.46 24.22
C ALA A 710 29.84 -20.71 23.97
N VAL A 711 29.53 -20.96 22.70
CA VAL A 711 29.02 -22.24 22.20
C VAL A 711 30.14 -22.95 21.43
N SER A 712 30.20 -24.27 21.51
CA SER A 712 31.13 -25.06 20.71
C SER A 712 30.48 -25.48 19.39
N LEU A 713 31.05 -25.07 18.26
CA LEU A 713 30.63 -25.51 16.93
C LEU A 713 31.83 -26.10 16.17
N GLY A 714 31.69 -27.32 15.65
CA GLY A 714 32.77 -28.03 14.97
C GLY A 714 34.02 -28.21 15.82
N GLY A 715 33.88 -28.25 17.14
CA GLY A 715 34.97 -28.34 18.12
C GLY A 715 35.74 -27.03 18.37
N LEU A 716 35.21 -25.88 17.94
CA LEU A 716 35.78 -24.55 18.22
C LEU A 716 34.81 -23.70 19.06
N PRO A 717 35.31 -22.90 20.02
CA PRO A 717 34.47 -22.01 20.81
C PRO A 717 34.14 -20.72 20.05
N PHE A 718 32.86 -20.35 20.05
CA PHE A 718 32.34 -19.09 19.49
C PHE A 718 31.54 -18.34 20.54
N SER A 719 31.94 -17.09 20.84
CA SER A 719 31.20 -16.24 21.77
C SER A 719 29.81 -15.90 21.24
N ARG A 720 28.80 -16.03 22.11
CA ARG A 720 27.40 -15.76 21.79
C ARG A 720 27.13 -14.26 21.61
N ILE A 721 26.12 -13.94 20.80
CA ILE A 721 25.58 -12.60 20.61
C ILE A 721 24.25 -12.43 21.37
N SER A 722 23.89 -11.20 21.72
CA SER A 722 22.61 -10.89 22.38
C SER A 722 21.53 -10.47 21.38
N ARG A 723 20.34 -11.08 21.46
CA ARG A 723 19.11 -10.74 20.72
C ARG A 723 17.87 -10.93 21.61
N ALA A 724 17.23 -9.83 22.01
CA ALA A 724 16.02 -9.84 22.84
C ALA A 724 14.73 -9.96 22.00
N LYS A 725 13.68 -10.55 22.57
CA LYS A 725 12.38 -10.73 21.91
C LYS A 725 11.46 -9.53 22.09
N VAL A 726 10.49 -9.35 21.20
CA VAL A 726 9.40 -8.37 21.37
C VAL A 726 8.46 -8.82 22.49
N LYS A 727 7.88 -7.86 23.23
CA LYS A 727 6.82 -8.15 24.21
C LYS A 727 5.57 -8.65 23.48
N ASP A 728 4.75 -9.43 24.19
CA ASP A 728 3.43 -9.87 23.73
C ASP A 728 3.39 -10.75 22.47
N THR A 729 4.49 -11.41 22.10
CA THR A 729 4.55 -12.31 20.91
C THR A 729 3.91 -13.70 21.13
N GLY A 730 3.13 -13.87 22.19
CA GLY A 730 2.61 -15.16 22.65
C GLY A 730 3.68 -16.05 23.33
N PRO A 731 3.26 -17.07 24.10
CA PRO A 731 4.17 -17.91 24.88
C PRO A 731 5.01 -18.90 24.05
N GLU A 732 4.59 -19.22 22.83
CA GLU A 732 5.20 -20.29 22.00
C GLU A 732 6.21 -19.79 20.97
N ARG A 733 6.28 -18.47 20.72
CA ARG A 733 7.12 -17.88 19.67
C ARG A 733 7.84 -16.64 20.17
N ALA A 734 9.16 -16.62 20.07
CA ALA A 734 9.96 -15.41 20.24
C ALA A 734 10.26 -14.77 18.89
N ASP A 735 9.91 -13.50 18.73
CA ASP A 735 10.26 -12.68 17.57
C ASP A 735 11.41 -11.74 17.92
N ILE A 736 12.57 -11.89 17.26
CA ILE A 736 13.72 -10.99 17.45
C ILE A 736 13.74 -9.81 16.45
N LYS A 737 12.81 -9.77 15.49
CA LYS A 737 12.74 -8.86 14.32
C LYS A 737 13.92 -8.98 13.35
N THR A 738 15.12 -8.66 13.83
CA THR A 738 16.32 -8.52 12.97
C THR A 738 17.48 -9.30 13.57
N LEU A 739 18.04 -10.22 12.79
CA LEU A 739 19.21 -10.98 13.18
C LEU A 739 20.50 -10.31 12.69
N MET A 740 20.50 -9.89 11.43
CA MET A 740 21.65 -9.41 10.71
C MET A 740 21.77 -7.88 10.72
N SER A 741 22.98 -7.37 10.94
CA SER A 741 23.32 -5.96 10.69
C SER A 741 23.77 -5.77 9.25
N LYS A 742 23.58 -4.56 8.72
CA LYS A 742 23.81 -4.23 7.31
C LYS A 742 25.21 -4.58 6.80
N ASP A 743 26.25 -4.34 7.60
CA ASP A 743 27.63 -4.65 7.26
C ASP A 743 27.89 -6.15 7.07
N HIS A 744 27.07 -7.02 7.66
CA HIS A 744 27.27 -8.45 7.51
C HIS A 744 27.00 -8.94 6.08
N ARG A 745 26.26 -8.18 5.26
CA ARG A 745 25.98 -8.50 3.84
C ARG A 745 27.25 -8.57 2.98
N VAL A 746 28.29 -7.88 3.41
CA VAL A 746 29.56 -7.71 2.71
C VAL A 746 30.74 -8.15 3.57
N VAL A 747 30.48 -8.99 4.60
CA VAL A 747 31.53 -9.47 5.52
C VAL A 747 32.62 -10.27 4.81
N ASP A 748 32.29 -10.86 3.66
CA ASP A 748 33.21 -11.57 2.79
C ASP A 748 33.82 -10.69 1.70
N LEU A 749 33.51 -9.40 1.62
CA LEU A 749 34.20 -8.44 0.76
C LEU A 749 35.37 -7.79 1.52
N HIS A 750 36.34 -7.24 0.78
CA HIS A 750 37.45 -6.47 1.35
C HIS A 750 37.00 -5.06 1.76
N MET A 751 36.04 -4.99 2.69
CA MET A 751 35.42 -3.75 3.15
C MET A 751 35.36 -3.72 4.68
N THR A 752 35.70 -2.57 5.28
CA THR A 752 35.61 -2.43 6.74
C THR A 752 34.14 -2.27 7.18
N SER A 753 33.77 -2.80 8.35
CA SER A 753 32.42 -2.66 8.89
C SER A 753 31.98 -1.20 9.03
N GLN A 754 32.91 -0.27 9.30
CA GLN A 754 32.60 1.15 9.41
C GLN A 754 32.20 1.74 8.06
N HIS A 755 32.94 1.41 6.99
CA HIS A 755 32.60 1.86 5.64
C HIS A 755 31.29 1.25 5.16
N ALA A 756 31.10 -0.06 5.38
CA ALA A 756 29.88 -0.75 5.00
C ALA A 756 28.63 -0.19 5.69
N ARG A 757 28.73 0.24 6.95
CA ARG A 757 27.63 0.88 7.68
C ARG A 757 27.28 2.28 7.16
N ALA A 758 28.22 2.97 6.53
CA ALA A 758 28.01 4.32 5.99
C ALA A 758 27.38 4.31 4.58
N MET A 759 27.57 3.25 3.80
CA MET A 759 26.94 3.08 2.48
C MET A 759 25.47 2.74 2.64
N ASN A 760 24.59 3.05 1.67
CA ASN A 760 23.20 2.58 1.65
C ASN A 760 23.10 1.09 1.23
N GLU A 761 21.94 0.46 1.37
CA GLU A 761 21.82 -0.99 1.08
C GLU A 761 21.94 -1.33 -0.41
N SER A 762 21.44 -0.47 -1.30
CA SER A 762 21.61 -0.62 -2.75
C SER A 762 23.09 -0.63 -3.14
N ALA A 763 23.88 0.32 -2.62
CA ALA A 763 25.31 0.38 -2.89
C ALA A 763 26.08 -0.85 -2.37
N LEU A 764 25.65 -1.46 -1.25
CA LEU A 764 26.22 -2.71 -0.76
C LEU A 764 25.83 -3.92 -1.61
N MET A 765 24.62 -3.92 -2.17
CA MET A 765 24.19 -4.92 -3.14
C MET A 765 25.00 -4.81 -4.42
N ASP A 766 25.19 -3.60 -4.94
CA ASP A 766 26.00 -3.32 -6.12
C ASP A 766 27.45 -3.73 -5.91
N ALA A 767 28.03 -3.36 -4.75
CA ALA A 767 29.39 -3.78 -4.39
C ALA A 767 29.57 -5.31 -4.46
N ARG A 768 28.55 -6.09 -4.06
CA ARG A 768 28.57 -7.55 -4.17
C ARG A 768 28.38 -8.04 -5.61
N ASN A 769 27.50 -7.40 -6.38
CA ASN A 769 27.15 -7.80 -7.74
C ASN A 769 28.27 -7.50 -8.75
N TYR A 770 29.04 -6.46 -8.50
CA TYR A 770 30.19 -6.07 -9.33
C TYR A 770 31.51 -6.70 -8.87
N ASP A 771 31.55 -7.31 -7.68
CA ASP A 771 32.74 -8.02 -7.22
C ASP A 771 32.99 -9.29 -8.06
N PRO A 772 34.19 -9.46 -8.66
CA PRO A 772 34.48 -10.59 -9.56
C PRO A 772 34.31 -11.98 -8.93
N VAL A 773 34.35 -12.08 -7.60
CA VAL A 773 34.32 -13.33 -6.85
C VAL A 773 32.96 -13.51 -6.16
N ALA A 774 32.43 -12.48 -5.51
CA ALA A 774 31.20 -12.57 -4.73
C ALA A 774 29.93 -12.56 -5.59
N ARG A 775 30.00 -12.06 -6.84
CA ARG A 775 28.86 -12.06 -7.77
C ARG A 775 28.33 -13.45 -8.14
N ASP A 776 29.15 -14.49 -7.99
CA ASP A 776 28.80 -15.87 -8.32
C ASP A 776 28.72 -16.77 -7.05
N ARG A 777 28.88 -16.17 -5.86
CA ARG A 777 28.95 -16.88 -4.57
C ARG A 777 27.87 -16.46 -3.58
N GLY A 778 27.25 -17.47 -2.96
CA GLY A 778 26.35 -17.25 -1.83
C GLY A 778 27.14 -16.96 -0.55
N LEU A 779 26.54 -16.23 0.38
CA LEU A 779 27.06 -16.02 1.72
C LEU A 779 26.08 -16.56 2.75
N LEU A 780 26.57 -17.43 3.63
CA LEU A 780 25.84 -18.03 4.73
C LEU A 780 26.40 -17.50 6.06
N LEU A 781 25.54 -16.96 6.91
CA LEU A 781 25.89 -16.39 8.20
C LEU A 781 25.23 -17.19 9.32
N ILE A 782 26.01 -17.61 10.30
CA ILE A 782 25.55 -18.36 11.47
C ILE A 782 25.70 -17.48 12.72
N TYR A 783 24.65 -17.43 13.53
CA TYR A 783 24.57 -16.58 14.72
C TYR A 783 24.30 -17.43 15.96
N PRO A 784 25.32 -17.67 16.80
CA PRO A 784 25.13 -18.17 18.15
C PRO A 784 24.48 -17.10 19.04
N ILE A 785 23.24 -17.31 19.46
CA ILE A 785 22.47 -16.34 20.27
C ILE A 785 22.40 -16.83 21.72
N ASP A 786 22.61 -15.91 22.65
CA ASP A 786 22.48 -16.16 24.08
C ASP A 786 21.01 -16.46 24.46
N PRO A 787 20.69 -17.63 25.06
CA PRO A 787 19.33 -17.96 25.49
C PRO A 787 18.73 -16.95 26.48
N ARG A 788 19.59 -16.25 27.22
CA ARG A 788 19.21 -15.25 28.23
C ARG A 788 19.40 -13.81 27.73
N SER A 789 19.40 -13.60 26.41
CA SER A 789 19.59 -12.28 25.81
C SER A 789 18.63 -11.24 26.41
N GLU A 790 19.16 -10.37 27.25
CA GLU A 790 18.46 -9.24 27.85
C GLU A 790 18.33 -8.08 26.85
N PRO A 791 17.24 -7.29 26.91
CA PRO A 791 17.06 -6.13 26.05
C PRO A 791 18.09 -5.03 26.34
N ASP A 792 18.50 -4.33 25.29
CA ASP A 792 19.27 -3.07 25.43
C ASP A 792 18.44 -2.07 26.25
N PRO A 793 19.03 -1.31 27.19
CA PRO A 793 18.32 -0.32 27.99
C PRO A 793 17.43 0.65 27.18
N ARG A 794 17.83 0.98 25.96
CA ARG A 794 17.07 1.86 25.04
C ARG A 794 15.77 1.23 24.55
N ASN A 795 15.65 -0.10 24.60
CA ASN A 795 14.55 -0.87 24.01
C ASN A 795 13.70 -1.63 25.04
N ILE A 796 13.92 -1.43 26.36
CA ILE A 796 13.21 -2.12 27.45
C ILE A 796 11.69 -1.93 27.39
N LYS A 797 11.20 -0.83 26.81
CA LYS A 797 9.76 -0.56 26.70
C LYS A 797 9.04 -1.62 25.85
N ASN A 798 9.63 -2.03 24.73
CA ASN A 798 8.98 -2.92 23.74
C ASN A 798 9.60 -4.33 23.69
N ARG A 799 10.71 -4.57 24.40
CA ARG A 799 11.45 -5.84 24.37
C ARG A 799 11.49 -6.51 25.75
N SER A 800 11.58 -7.84 25.75
CA SER A 800 11.80 -8.67 26.92
C SER A 800 12.93 -9.67 26.68
N ALA A 801 13.45 -10.29 27.74
CA ALA A 801 14.48 -11.30 27.64
C ALA A 801 14.06 -12.44 26.69
N LEU A 802 14.99 -12.98 25.90
CA LEU A 802 14.67 -14.06 24.95
C LEU A 802 14.07 -15.28 25.66
N GLY A 803 14.67 -15.69 26.79
CA GLY A 803 14.12 -16.71 27.68
C GLY A 803 14.07 -18.11 27.07
N ALA A 804 15.07 -18.48 26.27
CA ALA A 804 15.12 -19.80 25.64
C ALA A 804 15.62 -20.89 26.60
N VAL A 805 15.09 -22.10 26.45
CA VAL A 805 15.46 -23.27 27.26
C VAL A 805 16.84 -23.85 26.91
N GLY A 806 17.47 -23.39 25.82
CA GLY A 806 18.79 -23.83 25.36
C GLY A 806 19.39 -22.89 24.33
N ASP A 807 20.62 -23.18 23.90
CA ASP A 807 21.34 -22.36 22.90
C ASP A 807 20.53 -22.18 21.61
N VAL A 808 20.46 -20.94 21.13
CA VAL A 808 19.68 -20.57 19.96
C VAL A 808 20.64 -20.29 18.80
N ILE A 809 20.46 -20.99 17.68
CA ILE A 809 21.20 -20.72 16.45
C ILE A 809 20.29 -20.02 15.45
N GLY A 810 20.66 -18.80 15.07
CA GLY A 810 20.08 -18.10 13.93
C GLY A 810 20.93 -18.27 12.68
N MET A 811 20.30 -18.18 11.51
CA MET A 811 20.96 -18.18 10.21
C MET A 811 20.54 -16.97 9.38
N ALA A 812 21.44 -16.44 8.56
CA ALA A 812 21.10 -15.60 7.42
C ALA A 812 21.79 -16.07 6.12
N LEU A 813 21.15 -15.86 4.98
CA LEU A 813 21.64 -16.13 3.63
C LEU A 813 21.68 -14.82 2.85
N VAL A 814 22.72 -14.61 2.05
CA VAL A 814 22.85 -13.49 1.13
C VAL A 814 23.20 -14.05 -0.25
N PHE A 815 22.37 -13.75 -1.24
CA PHE A 815 22.55 -14.18 -2.61
C PHE A 815 23.03 -13.01 -3.48
N PRO A 816 23.87 -13.25 -4.50
CA PRO A 816 24.25 -12.24 -5.47
C PRO A 816 23.10 -11.92 -6.43
N GLY A 817 23.11 -10.71 -6.99
CA GLY A 817 22.05 -10.13 -7.84
C GLY A 817 22.01 -10.62 -9.28
N ASN A 818 23.10 -11.17 -9.82
CA ASN A 818 23.23 -11.50 -11.24
C ASN A 818 22.58 -12.83 -11.67
N ALA A 819 21.60 -13.33 -10.91
CA ALA A 819 20.85 -14.51 -11.33
C ALA A 819 20.01 -14.15 -12.57
N GLU A 820 20.24 -14.80 -13.70
CA GLU A 820 19.40 -14.65 -14.89
C GLU A 820 17.91 -14.76 -14.52
N ALA A 821 17.08 -13.84 -15.03
CA ALA A 821 15.65 -13.73 -14.71
C ALA A 821 14.84 -15.03 -14.92
N LYS A 822 15.38 -16.01 -15.64
CA LYS A 822 14.76 -17.32 -15.94
C LYS A 822 14.89 -18.35 -14.80
N THR A 823 15.63 -18.05 -13.73
CA THR A 823 16.06 -19.05 -12.73
C THR A 823 15.26 -19.01 -11.44
N SER A 824 13.95 -18.89 -11.59
CA SER A 824 13.04 -18.63 -10.51
C SER A 824 12.48 -19.97 -9.95
N VAL A 825 12.19 -20.03 -8.63
CA VAL A 825 11.66 -21.22 -7.92
C VAL A 825 10.36 -20.86 -7.21
N GLY A 826 9.27 -21.62 -7.44
CA GLY A 826 7.94 -21.31 -6.89
C GLY A 826 7.97 -21.02 -5.39
N SER A 827 7.30 -19.96 -4.94
CA SER A 827 7.41 -19.43 -3.58
C SER A 827 6.08 -19.14 -2.91
N THR A 828 6.15 -18.68 -1.66
CA THR A 828 5.06 -18.09 -0.86
C THR A 828 4.66 -16.69 -1.33
N TYR A 829 5.15 -16.26 -2.48
CA TYR A 829 4.66 -15.10 -3.20
C TYR A 829 3.81 -15.54 -4.40
N ILE A 830 2.93 -14.66 -4.85
CA ILE A 830 2.25 -14.78 -6.15
C ILE A 830 2.55 -13.56 -7.02
N SER A 831 2.63 -13.79 -8.32
CA SER A 831 2.90 -12.80 -9.36
C SER A 831 2.23 -13.30 -10.64
N VAL A 832 2.04 -12.40 -11.59
CA VAL A 832 1.51 -12.78 -12.89
C VAL A 832 2.59 -13.42 -13.75
N ASP A 833 2.16 -14.31 -14.65
CA ASP A 833 3.02 -14.84 -15.68
C ASP A 833 3.18 -13.81 -16.80
N LEU A 834 4.41 -13.34 -16.99
CA LEU A 834 4.76 -12.35 -18.02
C LEU A 834 5.46 -13.00 -19.22
N SER A 835 5.63 -14.32 -19.24
CA SER A 835 6.45 -14.99 -20.28
C SER A 835 5.85 -14.94 -21.69
N GLU A 836 4.55 -14.65 -21.81
CA GLU A 836 3.82 -14.55 -23.08
C GLU A 836 3.43 -13.09 -23.44
N ALA A 837 3.82 -12.10 -22.63
CA ALA A 837 3.66 -10.70 -23.01
C ALA A 837 4.69 -10.40 -24.12
N ASP A 838 4.23 -10.16 -25.34
CA ASP A 838 5.08 -9.92 -26.52
C ASP A 838 6.14 -8.86 -26.19
N VAL A 839 7.39 -9.31 -26.14
CA VAL A 839 8.54 -8.41 -26.07
C VAL A 839 8.76 -7.91 -27.49
N GLU A 840 8.08 -6.83 -27.88
CA GLU A 840 8.49 -6.04 -29.04
C GLU A 840 9.81 -5.35 -28.68
N VAL A 841 10.91 -6.10 -28.72
CA VAL A 841 12.23 -5.50 -28.87
C VAL A 841 12.30 -5.04 -30.32
N GLU A 842 12.37 -3.74 -30.55
CA GLU A 842 12.70 -3.20 -31.86
C GLU A 842 14.07 -3.78 -32.31
N GLU A 843 14.05 -4.79 -33.19
CA GLU A 843 15.24 -5.38 -33.82
C GLU A 843 16.08 -4.35 -34.61
N ALA A 844 15.62 -3.10 -34.72
CA ALA A 844 16.29 -2.02 -35.42
C ALA A 844 17.54 -1.49 -34.69
N GLU A 845 17.60 -1.53 -33.34
CA GLU A 845 18.76 -0.99 -32.61
C GLU A 845 19.97 -1.95 -32.58
N LEU A 846 19.74 -3.26 -32.60
CA LEU A 846 20.80 -4.28 -32.67
C LEU A 846 21.48 -4.35 -34.04
N ALA A 847 20.82 -3.90 -35.12
CA ALA A 847 21.42 -3.83 -36.44
C ALA A 847 22.37 -2.63 -36.61
N SER A 848 22.23 -1.60 -35.77
CA SER A 848 23.10 -0.40 -35.81
C SER A 848 24.44 -0.58 -35.08
N LEU A 849 24.56 -1.62 -34.25
CA LEU A 849 25.77 -1.93 -33.47
C LEU A 849 26.67 -3.02 -34.09
N ASN A 850 26.24 -3.64 -35.20
CA ASN A 850 27.02 -4.65 -35.94
C ASN A 850 27.50 -4.15 -37.32
N GLY A 851 27.58 -2.84 -37.51
CA GLY A 851 28.20 -2.23 -38.68
C GLY A 851 29.72 -2.15 -38.53
N GLU A 852 30.41 -2.77 -39.49
CA GLU A 852 31.85 -2.63 -39.84
C GLU A 852 32.84 -3.52 -39.08
N ASP A 853 33.24 -4.65 -39.69
CA ASP A 853 34.49 -4.75 -40.45
C ASP A 853 34.71 -6.20 -40.93
N GLU A 854 34.81 -6.41 -42.23
CA GLU A 854 35.88 -7.25 -42.82
C GLU A 854 35.89 -7.12 -44.36
N GLN A 855 37.04 -6.61 -44.84
CA GLN A 855 37.57 -6.80 -46.20
C GLN A 855 38.03 -8.24 -46.41
#